data_AF-A0A915UGX4-F1
#
_entry.id   AF-A0A915UGX4-F1
#
_cell.length_a   1.000
_cell.length_b   1.000
_cell.length_c   1.000
_cell.angle_alpha   90.00
_cell.angle_beta   90.00
_cell.angle_gamma   90.00
#
_symmetry.space_group_name_H-M   'P 1'
#
loop_
_entity.id
_entity.type
_entity.pdbx_description
1 polymer ?
#
loop_
_entity_poly.entity_id
_entity_poly.type
_entity_poly.pdbx_seq_one_letter_code
_entity_poly.pdbx_strand_id
1 'polypeptide(L)'
;MPTARWDTAACLGAALMMIAMPSLALPTARSETAPYRQRRVPTPPLVLQSDVRSAVIAADDARVQSREQRELILAVLRGGRLPTPDSRLPVPADAQVMAVRAIGRTGRAEWLPAATTALDHVSIDVRREAAFAVAQIGSGEPAILEAARAALARRLSVEQDLLVVASLAESLGRLPYPDPAGVDAAARELATAYARLPAGPGRSMCAVGVARGAEALARRARAVKASAATTTLAGLLGTLIDDGAPEAGATRPDVLRRRARRLATGGMMVLGSLPDSRLKTALADEDEQVRRLGILALASRGGVTAAEAATALADRSMLVRHAVVTRLGPGDPTLAAKGVADSHVHVRLAALDALGQAKACRAACDARIAAGPTPAAWHEYAHAVVASARTDAAAASPAVAMAATSPVWQVRMYAARAARHTGQADVLTRLAADAVVNVRHAALVAWREAGLPGLVAAATSALASDDGQLVLEAATALKGAPADDALAGALRSTLGRLTAQKRETSRDPRLALVERIDELDPQRLATLRPYLSDFDEAIASRVATLLRARMPGDGSIVAAPRPLPRTAAPTWEDVERLESTVVTLRLRGDRSLMLRLYGSNAPTAVARFVAQVQAGEWNGRTFHRVEPGFVVQGGSPAANEYAGAAAFARDEFSSLSHVRGTVGISTRGPDTGDGQIFINLVDNARLDFGFTLVASIVGDLSVIDDILEGEVIESAVATPRGAP
;
A
#
# COMPACT_ATOMS: atom_id res chain seq x y z
N MET A 1 -11.95 34.34 4.55
CA MET A 1 -13.24 34.69 5.20
C MET A 1 -13.47 36.19 5.06
N PRO A 2 -14.72 36.72 5.03
CA PRO A 2 -16.01 36.07 5.31
C PRO A 2 -16.63 35.09 4.28
N THR A 3 -17.64 35.50 3.51
CA THR A 3 -18.85 34.73 3.10
C THR A 3 -19.28 35.02 1.64
N ALA A 4 -20.28 34.38 1.00
CA ALA A 4 -21.36 33.44 1.38
C ALA A 4 -21.29 32.14 0.50
N ARG A 5 -22.23 31.18 0.31
CA ARG A 5 -23.71 30.98 0.45
C ARG A 5 -24.59 31.85 -0.47
N TRP A 6 -25.81 31.47 -0.90
CA TRP A 6 -26.70 30.31 -0.66
C TRP A 6 -27.01 29.63 -2.04
N ASP A 7 -27.44 28.36 -2.20
CA ASP A 7 -28.71 27.70 -1.83
C ASP A 7 -29.98 28.49 -2.28
N THR A 8 -31.06 27.93 -2.89
CA THR A 8 -31.48 26.52 -3.07
C THR A 8 -32.51 26.33 -4.21
N ALA A 9 -32.62 25.09 -4.72
CA ALA A 9 -33.83 24.36 -5.20
C ALA A 9 -34.95 24.97 -6.11
N ALA A 10 -35.15 24.31 -7.26
CA ALA A 10 -36.41 23.84 -7.89
C ALA A 10 -37.74 24.64 -7.88
N CYS A 11 -38.38 24.74 -9.06
CA CYS A 11 -39.84 24.55 -9.23
C CYS A 11 -40.27 24.22 -10.68
N LEU A 12 -41.54 23.82 -10.88
CA LEU A 12 -42.14 23.43 -12.19
C LEU A 12 -42.96 24.57 -12.84
N GLY A 13 -43.20 24.46 -14.15
CA GLY A 13 -44.35 25.10 -14.82
C GLY A 13 -44.18 25.30 -16.34
N ALA A 14 -45.19 25.28 -17.22
CA ALA A 14 -46.34 24.37 -17.46
C ALA A 14 -47.35 25.07 -18.43
N ALA A 15 -47.65 24.45 -19.59
CA ALA A 15 -48.72 24.80 -20.56
C ALA A 15 -48.64 23.80 -21.75
N LEU A 16 -49.66 23.38 -22.51
CA LEU A 16 -51.15 23.37 -22.48
C LEU A 16 -51.60 22.27 -23.49
N MET A 17 -52.84 21.78 -23.68
CA MET A 17 -54.18 22.03 -23.16
C MET A 17 -55.03 20.71 -23.25
N MET A 18 -56.34 20.76 -23.01
CA MET A 18 -57.35 19.70 -23.18
C MET A 18 -58.11 19.87 -24.54
N ILE A 19 -59.11 19.10 -25.04
CA ILE A 19 -60.29 18.42 -24.44
C ILE A 19 -60.80 17.20 -25.29
N ALA A 20 -61.23 16.14 -24.57
CA ALA A 20 -62.20 15.02 -24.78
C ALA A 20 -62.90 14.60 -26.12
N MET A 21 -62.93 13.26 -26.34
CA MET A 21 -64.09 12.32 -26.56
C MET A 21 -65.09 12.49 -27.75
N PRO A 22 -65.76 11.43 -28.30
CA PRO A 22 -66.33 10.25 -27.59
C PRO A 22 -66.22 8.85 -28.27
N SER A 23 -66.91 7.85 -27.69
CA SER A 23 -66.83 6.41 -28.00
C SER A 23 -67.81 5.87 -29.06
N LEU A 24 -67.44 4.73 -29.68
CA LEU A 24 -68.34 3.72 -30.29
C LEU A 24 -67.72 2.32 -30.07
N ALA A 25 -68.50 1.23 -30.23
CA ALA A 25 -68.15 -0.07 -29.62
C ALA A 25 -68.38 -1.32 -30.51
N LEU A 26 -67.64 -2.40 -30.18
CA LEU A 26 -67.81 -3.81 -30.60
C LEU A 26 -67.48 -4.13 -32.09
N PRO A 27 -67.21 -5.41 -32.47
CA PRO A 27 -67.41 -6.66 -31.72
C PRO A 27 -66.14 -7.46 -31.36
N THR A 28 -66.35 -8.59 -30.67
CA THR A 28 -65.34 -9.52 -30.18
C THR A 28 -64.89 -10.56 -31.20
N ALA A 29 -63.60 -10.91 -31.19
CA ALA A 29 -63.08 -12.16 -31.76
C ALA A 29 -62.22 -12.88 -30.72
N ARG A 30 -62.45 -14.19 -30.49
CA ARG A 30 -61.60 -15.01 -29.61
C ARG A 30 -60.34 -15.43 -30.35
N SER A 31 -59.18 -15.32 -29.70
CA SER A 31 -57.93 -15.95 -30.13
C SER A 31 -57.25 -16.56 -28.90
N GLU A 32 -57.37 -17.87 -28.74
CA GLU A 32 -56.71 -18.60 -27.66
C GLU A 32 -55.24 -18.83 -28.00
N THR A 33 -54.37 -17.95 -27.50
CA THR A 33 -52.91 -18.16 -27.53
C THR A 33 -52.39 -18.19 -26.10
N ALA A 34 -52.10 -19.41 -25.62
CA ALA A 34 -51.55 -19.60 -24.29
C ALA A 34 -50.17 -18.95 -24.15
N PRO A 35 -49.83 -18.32 -23.02
CA PRO A 35 -48.54 -17.67 -22.84
C PRO A 35 -47.41 -18.71 -22.92
N TYR A 36 -46.51 -18.52 -23.89
CA TYR A 36 -45.37 -19.40 -24.14
C TYR A 36 -44.41 -19.36 -22.93
N ARG A 37 -44.60 -20.27 -21.96
CA ARG A 37 -43.64 -20.50 -20.88
C ARG A 37 -42.31 -20.90 -21.52
N GLN A 38 -41.38 -19.96 -21.61
CA GLN A 38 -39.99 -20.27 -21.89
C GLN A 38 -39.53 -21.31 -20.87
N ARG A 39 -39.37 -22.56 -21.30
CA ARG A 39 -38.75 -23.59 -20.48
C ARG A 39 -37.33 -23.10 -20.19
N ARG A 40 -37.00 -22.85 -18.91
CA ARG A 40 -35.60 -22.75 -18.50
C ARG A 40 -34.92 -24.05 -18.94
N VAL A 41 -34.06 -23.96 -19.95
CA VAL A 41 -33.17 -25.07 -20.31
C VAL A 41 -32.40 -25.41 -19.04
N PRO A 42 -32.44 -26.66 -18.54
CA PRO A 42 -31.63 -27.05 -17.39
C PRO A 42 -30.18 -26.76 -17.74
N THR A 43 -29.55 -25.84 -16.99
CA THR A 43 -28.10 -25.66 -17.10
C THR A 43 -27.47 -26.99 -16.66
N PRO A 44 -26.55 -27.58 -17.44
CA PRO A 44 -25.95 -28.86 -17.07
C PRO A 44 -25.32 -28.75 -15.68
N PRO A 45 -25.36 -29.82 -14.86
CA PRO A 45 -24.80 -29.77 -13.53
C PRO A 45 -23.31 -29.41 -13.59
N LEU A 46 -22.87 -28.53 -12.70
CA LEU A 46 -21.47 -28.14 -12.57
C LEU A 46 -20.63 -29.36 -12.18
N VAL A 47 -20.01 -30.02 -13.16
CA VAL A 47 -19.01 -31.06 -12.94
C VAL A 47 -17.65 -30.39 -12.86
N LEU A 48 -17.06 -30.40 -11.67
CA LEU A 48 -15.67 -29.97 -11.50
C LEU A 48 -14.73 -30.97 -12.17
N GLN A 49 -13.66 -30.48 -12.80
CA GLN A 49 -12.57 -31.29 -13.37
C GLN A 49 -11.31 -31.31 -12.47
N SER A 50 -11.35 -30.62 -11.34
CA SER A 50 -10.26 -30.45 -10.38
C SER A 50 -10.82 -30.36 -8.96
N ASP A 51 -9.94 -30.35 -7.96
CA ASP A 51 -10.31 -30.07 -6.58
C ASP A 51 -11.04 -28.71 -6.44
N VAL A 52 -12.00 -28.67 -5.52
CA VAL A 52 -12.87 -27.51 -5.29
C VAL A 52 -12.10 -26.27 -4.81
N ARG A 53 -11.04 -26.43 -4.02
CA ARG A 53 -10.24 -25.29 -3.53
C ARG A 53 -9.42 -24.69 -4.67
N SER A 54 -8.82 -25.53 -5.50
CA SER A 54 -8.12 -25.17 -6.74
C SER A 54 -9.03 -24.38 -7.70
N ALA A 55 -10.27 -24.84 -7.86
CA ALA A 55 -11.27 -24.14 -8.67
C ALA A 55 -11.70 -22.79 -8.05
N VAL A 56 -11.76 -22.67 -6.72
CA VAL A 56 -12.02 -21.40 -6.02
C VAL A 56 -10.83 -20.42 -6.14
N ILE A 57 -9.58 -20.89 -6.06
CA ILE A 57 -8.37 -20.07 -6.28
C ILE A 57 -8.39 -19.47 -7.69
N ALA A 58 -8.64 -20.30 -8.71
CA ALA A 58 -8.74 -19.84 -10.09
C ALA A 58 -9.90 -18.85 -10.32
N ALA A 59 -11.00 -18.97 -9.55
CA ALA A 59 -12.10 -18.02 -9.59
C ALA A 59 -11.74 -16.67 -8.91
N ASP A 60 -10.93 -16.66 -7.85
CA ASP A 60 -10.50 -15.44 -7.14
C ASP A 60 -9.51 -14.58 -7.97
N ASP A 61 -8.49 -15.19 -8.58
CA ASP A 61 -7.55 -14.46 -9.46
C ASP A 61 -8.29 -13.79 -10.64
N ALA A 62 -9.23 -14.52 -11.22
CA ALA A 62 -10.13 -14.05 -12.26
C ALA A 62 -11.23 -13.09 -11.75
N ARG A 63 -11.23 -12.72 -10.46
CA ARG A 63 -12.23 -11.85 -9.80
C ARG A 63 -13.68 -12.26 -10.05
N VAL A 64 -13.92 -13.57 -10.13
CA VAL A 64 -15.22 -14.23 -10.36
C VAL A 64 -15.99 -13.56 -11.51
N GLN A 65 -15.33 -13.41 -12.66
CA GLN A 65 -15.86 -12.72 -13.84
C GLN A 65 -16.85 -13.59 -14.62
N SER A 66 -16.54 -14.88 -14.86
CA SER A 66 -17.34 -15.77 -15.69
C SER A 66 -18.64 -16.23 -15.00
N ARG A 67 -19.62 -16.72 -15.78
CA ARG A 67 -20.87 -17.28 -15.25
C ARG A 67 -20.61 -18.56 -14.45
N GLU A 68 -19.72 -19.40 -14.94
CA GLU A 68 -19.35 -20.69 -14.38
C GLU A 68 -18.64 -20.49 -13.03
N GLN A 69 -17.77 -19.47 -12.94
CA GLN A 69 -17.14 -19.04 -11.68
C GLN A 69 -18.18 -18.55 -10.66
N ARG A 70 -19.18 -17.76 -11.11
CA ARG A 70 -20.29 -17.31 -10.24
C ARG A 70 -21.10 -18.50 -9.70
N GLU A 71 -21.44 -19.46 -10.55
CA GLU A 71 -22.22 -20.65 -10.19
C GLU A 71 -21.44 -21.59 -9.25
N LEU A 72 -20.14 -21.78 -9.47
CA LEU A 72 -19.22 -22.47 -8.56
C LEU A 72 -19.20 -21.83 -7.17
N ILE A 73 -18.89 -20.54 -7.09
CA ILE A 73 -18.76 -19.82 -5.81
C ILE A 73 -20.08 -19.86 -5.03
N LEU A 74 -21.22 -19.65 -5.70
CA LEU A 74 -22.54 -19.77 -5.07
C LEU A 74 -22.87 -21.20 -4.64
N ALA A 75 -22.31 -22.24 -5.27
CA ALA A 75 -22.46 -23.62 -4.83
C ALA A 75 -21.60 -23.93 -3.59
N VAL A 76 -20.33 -23.50 -3.57
CA VAL A 76 -19.43 -23.63 -2.42
C VAL A 76 -19.98 -22.91 -1.18
N LEU A 77 -20.48 -21.68 -1.34
CA LEU A 77 -21.06 -20.89 -0.24
C LEU A 77 -22.34 -21.52 0.35
N ARG A 78 -23.12 -22.25 -0.45
CA ARG A 78 -24.29 -23.03 0.03
C ARG A 78 -23.91 -24.32 0.76
N GLY A 79 -22.65 -24.78 0.63
CA GLY A 79 -22.19 -26.04 1.20
C GLY A 79 -22.91 -27.26 0.61
N GLY A 80 -23.08 -28.31 1.41
CA GLY A 80 -23.63 -29.58 0.94
C GLY A 80 -22.59 -30.39 0.17
N ARG A 81 -23.01 -31.11 -0.87
CA ARG A 81 -22.16 -31.99 -1.69
C ARG A 81 -22.13 -31.50 -3.14
N LEU A 82 -20.95 -31.36 -3.73
CA LEU A 82 -20.77 -30.94 -5.13
C LEU A 82 -20.51 -32.14 -6.06
N PRO A 83 -20.78 -32.03 -7.38
CA PRO A 83 -20.30 -33.00 -8.36
C PRO A 83 -18.80 -32.78 -8.63
N THR A 84 -17.97 -33.58 -7.97
CA THR A 84 -16.53 -33.74 -8.28
C THR A 84 -16.31 -35.07 -9.02
N PRO A 85 -15.16 -35.30 -9.67
CA PRO A 85 -14.90 -36.55 -10.39
C PRO A 85 -14.93 -37.78 -9.49
N ASP A 86 -14.32 -37.69 -8.30
CA ASP A 86 -14.10 -38.86 -7.43
C ASP A 86 -15.22 -39.16 -6.44
N SER A 87 -15.96 -38.15 -5.95
CA SER A 87 -17.09 -38.42 -5.04
C SER A 87 -18.00 -37.23 -4.73
N ARG A 88 -19.20 -37.56 -4.21
CA ARG A 88 -20.15 -36.62 -3.58
C ARG A 88 -19.68 -36.21 -2.17
N LEU A 89 -18.43 -35.79 -1.99
CA LEU A 89 -17.91 -35.32 -0.69
C LEU A 89 -18.59 -34.01 -0.25
N PRO A 90 -18.64 -33.71 1.06
CA PRO A 90 -19.06 -32.41 1.54
C PRO A 90 -18.06 -31.31 1.15
N VAL A 91 -18.54 -30.10 0.92
CA VAL A 91 -17.68 -28.92 0.69
C VAL A 91 -16.76 -28.70 1.91
N PRO A 92 -15.43 -28.65 1.73
CA PRO A 92 -14.49 -28.33 2.81
C PRO A 92 -14.71 -26.93 3.41
N ALA A 93 -14.53 -26.79 4.73
CA ALA A 93 -14.80 -25.52 5.43
C ALA A 93 -13.80 -24.40 5.07
N ASP A 94 -12.57 -24.77 4.75
CA ASP A 94 -11.55 -23.87 4.18
C ASP A 94 -11.97 -23.36 2.79
N ALA A 95 -12.52 -24.21 1.92
CA ALA A 95 -13.07 -23.81 0.62
C ALA A 95 -14.21 -22.78 0.77
N GLN A 96 -15.03 -22.89 1.83
CA GLN A 96 -16.05 -21.87 2.13
C GLN A 96 -15.42 -20.53 2.53
N VAL A 97 -14.39 -20.53 3.39
CA VAL A 97 -13.63 -19.32 3.76
C VAL A 97 -12.99 -18.69 2.51
N MET A 98 -12.37 -19.50 1.65
CA MET A 98 -11.77 -19.04 0.39
C MET A 98 -12.82 -18.44 -0.55
N ALA A 99 -14.02 -19.04 -0.66
CA ALA A 99 -15.10 -18.50 -1.48
C ALA A 99 -15.68 -17.18 -0.93
N VAL A 100 -15.76 -17.03 0.40
CA VAL A 100 -16.14 -15.75 1.04
C VAL A 100 -15.09 -14.68 0.77
N ARG A 101 -13.80 -15.02 0.86
CA ARG A 101 -12.70 -14.10 0.53
C ARG A 101 -12.72 -13.67 -0.93
N ALA A 102 -12.93 -14.62 -1.86
CA ALA A 102 -13.00 -14.37 -3.28
C ALA A 102 -14.10 -13.36 -3.64
N ILE A 103 -15.31 -13.48 -3.06
CA ILE A 103 -16.39 -12.53 -3.34
C ILE A 103 -16.09 -11.13 -2.78
N GLY A 104 -15.49 -11.05 -1.57
CA GLY A 104 -15.03 -9.81 -0.97
C GLY A 104 -14.00 -9.08 -1.83
N ARG A 105 -12.98 -9.82 -2.31
CA ARG A 105 -11.93 -9.34 -3.22
C ARG A 105 -12.44 -8.81 -4.56
N THR A 106 -13.66 -9.13 -4.98
CA THR A 106 -14.24 -8.51 -6.18
C THR A 106 -14.71 -7.07 -5.96
N GLY A 107 -15.04 -6.68 -4.72
CA GLY A 107 -15.62 -5.37 -4.39
C GLY A 107 -17.01 -5.10 -4.99
N ARG A 108 -17.62 -6.05 -5.72
CA ARG A 108 -18.86 -5.81 -6.47
C ARG A 108 -20.10 -5.97 -5.58
N ALA A 109 -20.97 -4.97 -5.63
CA ALA A 109 -22.22 -4.88 -4.87
C ALA A 109 -23.11 -6.13 -4.95
N GLU A 110 -23.13 -6.83 -6.08
CA GLU A 110 -23.92 -8.05 -6.32
C GLU A 110 -23.66 -9.18 -5.30
N TRP A 111 -22.49 -9.16 -4.63
CA TRP A 111 -22.09 -10.18 -3.65
C TRP A 111 -22.43 -9.83 -2.20
N LEU A 112 -22.85 -8.59 -1.92
CA LEU A 112 -23.16 -8.16 -0.55
C LEU A 112 -24.22 -9.06 0.13
N PRO A 113 -25.28 -9.55 -0.53
CA PRO A 113 -26.23 -10.48 0.10
C PRO A 113 -25.57 -11.80 0.52
N ALA A 114 -24.70 -12.37 -0.31
CA ALA A 114 -24.02 -13.64 -0.01
C ALA A 114 -23.01 -13.47 1.15
N ALA A 115 -22.22 -12.40 1.13
CA ALA A 115 -21.32 -12.07 2.23
C ALA A 115 -22.08 -11.78 3.53
N THR A 116 -23.24 -11.10 3.45
CA THR A 116 -24.12 -10.84 4.60
C THR A 116 -24.73 -12.12 5.17
N THR A 117 -25.12 -13.10 4.34
CA THR A 117 -25.58 -14.42 4.82
C THR A 117 -24.46 -15.19 5.53
N ALA A 118 -23.21 -15.09 5.05
CA ALA A 118 -22.07 -15.74 5.67
C ALA A 118 -21.71 -15.17 7.06
N LEU A 119 -22.15 -13.95 7.42
CA LEU A 119 -22.04 -13.41 8.79
C LEU A 119 -22.79 -14.24 9.82
N ASP A 120 -23.83 -14.98 9.43
CA ASP A 120 -24.67 -15.78 10.32
C ASP A 120 -24.37 -17.29 10.20
N HIS A 121 -23.23 -17.66 9.59
CA HIS A 121 -22.78 -19.05 9.41
C HIS A 121 -22.28 -19.70 10.72
N VAL A 122 -22.41 -21.02 10.83
CA VAL A 122 -22.04 -21.78 12.05
C VAL A 122 -20.53 -21.76 12.32
N SER A 123 -19.69 -21.86 11.29
CA SER A 123 -18.23 -21.79 11.44
C SER A 123 -17.76 -20.38 11.77
N ILE A 124 -16.95 -20.26 12.83
CA ILE A 124 -16.32 -19.02 13.30
C ILE A 124 -15.49 -18.36 12.19
N ASP A 125 -14.66 -19.12 11.49
CA ASP A 125 -13.76 -18.56 10.47
C ASP A 125 -14.50 -18.06 9.23
N VAL A 126 -15.62 -18.70 8.89
CA VAL A 126 -16.51 -18.18 7.84
C VAL A 126 -17.14 -16.85 8.27
N ARG A 127 -17.58 -16.69 9.53
CA ARG A 127 -18.08 -15.40 10.03
C ARG A 127 -17.00 -14.32 10.06
N ARG A 128 -15.76 -14.68 10.42
CA ARG A 128 -14.59 -13.77 10.47
C ARG A 128 -14.19 -13.27 9.08
N GLU A 129 -14.14 -14.15 8.09
CA GLU A 129 -13.85 -13.77 6.71
C GLU A 129 -15.05 -13.02 6.08
N ALA A 130 -16.29 -13.37 6.44
CA ALA A 130 -17.49 -12.66 5.99
C ALA A 130 -17.54 -11.21 6.50
N ALA A 131 -17.14 -10.98 7.76
CA ALA A 131 -16.98 -9.63 8.28
C ALA A 131 -16.02 -8.80 7.42
N PHE A 132 -14.91 -9.38 6.96
CA PHE A 132 -13.98 -8.69 6.07
C PHE A 132 -14.57 -8.50 4.65
N ALA A 133 -15.13 -9.54 4.05
CA ALA A 133 -15.72 -9.47 2.71
C ALA A 133 -16.85 -8.42 2.61
N VAL A 134 -17.69 -8.30 3.64
CA VAL A 134 -18.73 -7.25 3.74
C VAL A 134 -18.12 -5.85 3.75
N ALA A 135 -16.99 -5.63 4.44
CA ALA A 135 -16.31 -4.33 4.42
C ALA A 135 -15.64 -4.00 3.08
N GLN A 136 -15.08 -5.00 2.38
CA GLN A 136 -14.55 -4.81 1.03
C GLN A 136 -15.66 -4.39 0.04
N ILE A 137 -16.77 -5.11 0.01
CA ILE A 137 -17.91 -4.80 -0.87
C ILE A 137 -18.59 -3.48 -0.44
N GLY A 138 -18.65 -3.21 0.86
CA GLY A 138 -19.13 -1.96 1.45
C GLY A 138 -18.26 -0.72 1.16
N SER A 139 -17.14 -0.88 0.45
CA SER A 139 -16.28 0.24 0.04
C SER A 139 -16.68 0.91 -1.29
N GLY A 140 -17.82 0.48 -1.88
CA GLY A 140 -18.40 1.05 -3.10
C GLY A 140 -19.39 2.20 -2.86
N GLU A 141 -20.53 2.15 -3.55
CA GLU A 141 -21.56 3.21 -3.55
C GLU A 141 -22.21 3.42 -2.16
N PRO A 142 -22.72 4.64 -1.84
CA PRO A 142 -23.27 4.96 -0.52
C PRO A 142 -24.37 4.02 0.00
N ALA A 143 -25.24 3.50 -0.89
CA ALA A 143 -26.28 2.54 -0.52
C ALA A 143 -25.70 1.15 -0.13
N ILE A 144 -24.61 0.75 -0.77
CA ILE A 144 -23.90 -0.51 -0.51
C ILE A 144 -23.07 -0.40 0.78
N LEU A 145 -22.45 0.77 0.99
CA LEU A 145 -21.78 1.15 2.24
C LEU A 145 -22.74 1.09 3.44
N GLU A 146 -23.92 1.71 3.37
CA GLU A 146 -24.87 1.69 4.49
C GLU A 146 -25.45 0.28 4.74
N ALA A 147 -25.73 -0.48 3.68
CA ALA A 147 -26.16 -1.87 3.81
C ALA A 147 -25.07 -2.76 4.45
N ALA A 148 -23.79 -2.57 4.10
CA ALA A 148 -22.65 -3.24 4.72
C ALA A 148 -22.46 -2.82 6.18
N ARG A 149 -22.58 -1.52 6.50
CA ARG A 149 -22.53 -0.99 7.87
C ARG A 149 -23.61 -1.62 8.73
N ALA A 150 -24.86 -1.61 8.27
CA ALA A 150 -26.00 -2.21 8.97
C ALA A 150 -25.84 -3.72 9.15
N ALA A 151 -25.27 -4.44 8.18
CA ALA A 151 -24.99 -5.87 8.30
C ALA A 151 -23.94 -6.17 9.39
N LEU A 152 -22.82 -5.44 9.41
CA LEU A 152 -21.77 -5.58 10.41
C LEU A 152 -22.27 -5.19 11.81
N ALA A 153 -22.95 -4.04 11.94
CA ALA A 153 -23.51 -3.57 13.20
C ALA A 153 -24.57 -4.53 13.77
N ARG A 154 -25.44 -5.10 12.91
CA ARG A 154 -26.42 -6.13 13.31
C ARG A 154 -25.74 -7.38 13.87
N ARG A 155 -24.66 -7.87 13.25
CA ARG A 155 -23.95 -9.05 13.79
C ARG A 155 -23.18 -8.70 15.06
N LEU A 156 -22.54 -7.53 15.11
CA LEU A 156 -21.76 -7.03 16.25
C LEU A 156 -22.64 -6.74 17.49
N SER A 157 -23.95 -6.54 17.33
CA SER A 157 -24.88 -6.39 18.46
C SER A 157 -25.21 -7.72 19.16
N VAL A 158 -25.10 -8.87 18.48
CA VAL A 158 -25.50 -10.19 19.04
C VAL A 158 -24.39 -11.24 19.13
N GLU A 159 -23.27 -11.07 18.42
CA GLU A 159 -22.16 -12.03 18.41
C GLU A 159 -21.52 -12.20 19.80
N GLN A 160 -21.18 -13.44 20.14
CA GLN A 160 -20.58 -13.83 21.43
C GLN A 160 -19.14 -14.33 21.27
N ASP A 161 -18.76 -14.81 20.08
CA ASP A 161 -17.39 -15.25 19.83
C ASP A 161 -16.43 -14.06 19.72
N LEU A 162 -15.44 -14.00 20.61
CA LEU A 162 -14.53 -12.86 20.74
C LEU A 162 -13.62 -12.64 19.52
N LEU A 163 -13.33 -13.69 18.72
CA LEU A 163 -12.60 -13.56 17.46
C LEU A 163 -13.49 -13.01 16.35
N VAL A 164 -14.76 -13.39 16.31
CA VAL A 164 -15.73 -12.80 15.38
C VAL A 164 -16.05 -11.36 15.76
N VAL A 165 -16.25 -11.03 17.04
CA VAL A 165 -16.39 -9.63 17.51
C VAL A 165 -15.18 -8.79 17.13
N ALA A 166 -13.95 -9.33 17.26
CA ALA A 166 -12.73 -8.64 16.83
C ALA A 166 -12.73 -8.32 15.32
N SER A 167 -13.07 -9.30 14.47
CA SER A 167 -13.15 -9.13 13.02
C SER A 167 -14.28 -8.17 12.61
N LEU A 168 -15.46 -8.25 13.23
CA LEU A 168 -16.59 -7.33 12.99
C LEU A 168 -16.25 -5.89 13.36
N ALA A 169 -15.61 -5.69 14.53
CA ALA A 169 -15.22 -4.37 15.01
C ALA A 169 -14.14 -3.72 14.12
N GLU A 170 -13.15 -4.50 13.67
CA GLU A 170 -12.16 -4.03 12.71
C GLU A 170 -12.80 -3.66 11.36
N SER A 171 -13.65 -4.54 10.82
CA SER A 171 -14.33 -4.32 9.54
C SER A 171 -15.24 -3.09 9.56
N LEU A 172 -16.02 -2.91 10.63
CA LEU A 172 -16.92 -1.76 10.79
C LEU A 172 -16.12 -0.45 10.82
N GLY A 173 -15.08 -0.36 11.67
CA GLY A 173 -14.27 0.85 11.80
C GLY A 173 -13.46 1.25 10.56
N ARG A 174 -13.37 0.38 9.55
CA ARG A 174 -12.63 0.62 8.29
C ARG A 174 -13.48 1.01 7.10
N LEU A 175 -14.82 0.97 7.20
CA LEU A 175 -15.71 1.40 6.12
C LEU A 175 -15.49 2.90 5.75
N PRO A 176 -15.53 3.28 4.46
CA PRO A 176 -15.13 4.62 4.00
C PRO A 176 -16.19 5.72 4.18
N TYR A 177 -16.81 5.83 5.36
CA TYR A 177 -17.89 6.77 5.70
C TYR A 177 -17.70 8.19 5.10
N PRO A 178 -18.57 8.66 4.18
CA PRO A 178 -18.35 9.94 3.48
C PRO A 178 -18.49 11.17 4.38
N ASP A 179 -19.26 11.05 5.46
CA ASP A 179 -19.70 12.14 6.33
C ASP A 179 -19.45 11.84 7.84
N PRO A 180 -19.58 12.85 8.72
CA PRO A 180 -19.49 12.67 10.16
C PRO A 180 -20.52 11.72 10.79
N ALA A 181 -21.76 11.65 10.30
CA ALA A 181 -22.83 10.90 10.95
C ALA A 181 -22.60 9.38 10.86
N GLY A 182 -22.07 8.90 9.72
CA GLY A 182 -21.63 7.51 9.56
C GLY A 182 -20.48 7.15 10.51
N VAL A 183 -19.52 8.06 10.69
CA VAL A 183 -18.39 7.89 11.64
C VAL A 183 -18.89 7.91 13.08
N ASP A 184 -19.78 8.84 13.44
CA ASP A 184 -20.39 8.96 14.77
C ASP A 184 -21.19 7.70 15.13
N ALA A 185 -21.91 7.12 14.17
CA ALA A 185 -22.67 5.88 14.36
C ALA A 185 -21.74 4.70 14.63
N ALA A 186 -20.74 4.48 13.77
CA ALA A 186 -19.77 3.41 13.94
C ALA A 186 -18.97 3.55 15.25
N ALA A 187 -18.63 4.77 15.67
CA ALA A 187 -17.93 5.00 16.93
C ALA A 187 -18.76 4.58 18.15
N ARG A 188 -20.07 4.86 18.14
CA ARG A 188 -21.01 4.38 19.17
C ARG A 188 -21.18 2.87 19.12
N GLU A 189 -21.25 2.27 17.94
CA GLU A 189 -21.40 0.82 17.74
C GLU A 189 -20.18 0.05 18.27
N LEU A 190 -18.95 0.53 17.99
CA LEU A 190 -17.71 -0.03 18.54
C LEU A 190 -17.61 0.12 20.07
N ALA A 191 -17.92 1.31 20.60
CA ALA A 191 -17.88 1.54 22.05
C ALA A 191 -18.91 0.67 22.79
N THR A 192 -20.13 0.58 22.26
CA THR A 192 -21.20 -0.28 22.80
C THR A 192 -20.86 -1.76 22.68
N ALA A 193 -20.13 -2.19 21.65
CA ALA A 193 -19.64 -3.56 21.56
C ALA A 193 -18.60 -3.87 22.65
N TYR A 194 -17.57 -3.04 22.77
CA TYR A 194 -16.47 -3.28 23.71
C TYR A 194 -16.88 -3.17 25.19
N ALA A 195 -17.85 -2.30 25.50
CA ALA A 195 -18.40 -2.14 26.86
C ALA A 195 -19.28 -3.32 27.32
N ARG A 196 -19.78 -4.16 26.40
CA ARG A 196 -20.57 -5.37 26.72
C ARG A 196 -19.72 -6.61 26.99
N LEU A 197 -18.40 -6.55 26.75
CA LEU A 197 -17.52 -7.70 26.92
C LEU A 197 -17.15 -7.90 28.40
N PRO A 198 -17.18 -9.13 28.94
CA PRO A 198 -16.77 -9.39 30.31
C PRO A 198 -15.28 -9.12 30.51
N ALA A 199 -14.91 -8.59 31.68
CA ALA A 199 -13.51 -8.43 32.06
C ALA A 199 -12.81 -9.80 32.18
N GLY A 200 -11.56 -9.87 31.72
CA GLY A 200 -10.74 -11.08 31.76
C GLY A 200 -9.89 -11.28 30.49
N PRO A 201 -9.04 -12.33 30.43
CA PRO A 201 -8.02 -12.49 29.39
C PRO A 201 -8.55 -12.51 27.94
N GLY A 202 -9.76 -13.04 27.71
CA GLY A 202 -10.37 -13.04 26.38
C GLY A 202 -10.65 -11.63 25.84
N ARG A 203 -10.90 -10.65 26.71
CA ARG A 203 -11.16 -9.25 26.33
C ARG A 203 -9.96 -8.62 25.62
N SER A 204 -8.73 -9.03 25.96
CA SER A 204 -7.48 -8.59 25.31
C SER A 204 -7.36 -9.07 23.86
N MET A 205 -7.92 -10.24 23.49
CA MET A 205 -7.98 -10.69 22.10
C MET A 205 -8.92 -9.80 21.28
N CYS A 206 -10.09 -9.46 21.84
CA CYS A 206 -11.04 -8.58 21.19
C CYS A 206 -10.54 -7.12 21.11
N ALA A 207 -9.86 -6.64 22.16
CA ALA A 207 -9.31 -5.29 22.26
C ALA A 207 -8.39 -4.94 21.07
N VAL A 208 -7.63 -5.90 20.52
CA VAL A 208 -6.82 -5.65 19.31
C VAL A 208 -7.69 -5.34 18.08
N GLY A 209 -8.77 -6.10 17.85
CA GLY A 209 -9.69 -5.85 16.73
C GLY A 209 -10.45 -4.53 16.88
N VAL A 210 -10.99 -4.28 18.07
CA VAL A 210 -11.65 -3.01 18.41
C VAL A 210 -10.68 -1.83 18.29
N ALA A 211 -9.43 -1.95 18.73
CA ALA A 211 -8.44 -0.89 18.60
C ALA A 211 -8.05 -0.61 17.14
N ARG A 212 -7.94 -1.62 16.27
CA ARG A 212 -7.75 -1.41 14.82
C ARG A 212 -8.95 -0.70 14.19
N GLY A 213 -10.17 -1.11 14.54
CA GLY A 213 -11.40 -0.46 14.09
C GLY A 213 -11.46 1.01 14.54
N ALA A 214 -11.22 1.27 15.83
CA ALA A 214 -11.25 2.62 16.41
C ALA A 214 -10.11 3.53 15.90
N GLU A 215 -8.91 3.00 15.63
CA GLU A 215 -7.79 3.76 15.04
C GLU A 215 -8.03 4.08 13.56
N ALA A 216 -8.56 3.13 12.78
CA ALA A 216 -8.99 3.40 11.41
C ALA A 216 -10.12 4.45 11.37
N LEU A 217 -11.09 4.33 12.28
CA LEU A 217 -12.21 5.25 12.38
C LEU A 217 -11.77 6.63 12.88
N ALA A 218 -10.75 6.72 13.73
CA ALA A 218 -10.11 7.98 14.12
C ALA A 218 -9.45 8.71 12.94
N ARG A 219 -8.77 7.98 12.04
CA ARG A 219 -8.26 8.56 10.78
C ARG A 219 -9.39 9.12 9.93
N ARG A 220 -10.52 8.39 9.84
CA ARG A 220 -11.69 8.85 9.08
C ARG A 220 -12.38 10.06 9.73
N ALA A 221 -12.55 10.05 11.06
CA ALA A 221 -13.09 11.16 11.84
C ALA A 221 -12.30 12.45 11.60
N ARG A 222 -10.96 12.39 11.59
CA ARG A 222 -10.11 13.53 11.25
C ARG A 222 -10.33 14.01 9.81
N ALA A 223 -10.44 13.08 8.86
CA ALA A 223 -10.62 13.41 7.44
C ALA A 223 -11.96 14.11 7.15
N VAL A 224 -13.06 13.66 7.75
CA VAL A 224 -14.41 14.25 7.57
C VAL A 224 -14.77 15.31 8.61
N LYS A 225 -13.87 15.59 9.57
CA LYS A 225 -14.03 16.56 10.69
C LYS A 225 -15.17 16.20 11.67
N ALA A 226 -15.34 14.92 11.98
CA ALA A 226 -16.36 14.41 12.91
C ALA A 226 -16.01 14.70 14.38
N SER A 227 -16.51 15.82 14.93
CA SER A 227 -16.23 16.23 16.31
C SER A 227 -16.89 15.37 17.38
N ALA A 228 -18.10 14.83 17.14
CA ALA A 228 -18.80 13.98 18.10
C ALA A 228 -18.18 12.57 18.20
N ALA A 229 -17.79 11.99 17.05
CA ALA A 229 -16.97 10.79 16.99
C ALA A 229 -15.65 10.98 17.74
N THR A 230 -14.98 12.13 17.65
CA THR A 230 -13.71 12.39 18.36
C THR A 230 -13.84 12.14 19.86
N THR A 231 -14.89 12.66 20.52
CA THR A 231 -15.13 12.41 21.96
C THR A 231 -15.40 10.93 22.25
N THR A 232 -16.24 10.29 21.43
CA THR A 232 -16.64 8.87 21.60
C THR A 232 -15.44 7.93 21.44
N LEU A 233 -14.63 8.17 20.40
CA LEU A 233 -13.41 7.42 20.10
C LEU A 233 -12.32 7.71 21.12
N ALA A 234 -12.11 8.96 21.54
CA ALA A 234 -11.13 9.27 22.59
C ALA A 234 -11.45 8.56 23.91
N GLY A 235 -12.73 8.43 24.27
CA GLY A 235 -13.18 7.59 25.38
C GLY A 235 -12.81 6.11 25.18
N LEU A 236 -13.24 5.50 24.08
CA LEU A 236 -12.97 4.08 23.77
C LEU A 236 -11.46 3.76 23.70
N LEU A 237 -10.68 4.60 23.01
CA LEU A 237 -9.22 4.48 22.90
C LEU A 237 -8.56 4.68 24.28
N GLY A 238 -9.07 5.61 25.09
CA GLY A 238 -8.66 5.77 26.48
C GLY A 238 -8.85 4.51 27.30
N THR A 239 -10.01 3.86 27.21
CA THR A 239 -10.30 2.59 27.89
C THR A 239 -9.41 1.45 27.40
N LEU A 240 -9.16 1.37 26.08
CA LEU A 240 -8.27 0.36 25.49
C LEU A 240 -6.80 0.49 25.93
N ILE A 241 -6.33 1.71 26.26
CA ILE A 241 -5.01 1.91 26.86
C ILE A 241 -4.99 1.41 28.32
N ASP A 242 -6.06 1.65 29.08
CA ASP A 242 -6.15 1.27 30.50
C ASP A 242 -6.33 -0.25 30.68
N ASP A 243 -7.24 -0.87 29.94
CA ASP A 243 -7.37 -2.34 29.88
C ASP A 243 -6.09 -3.01 29.34
N GLY A 244 -5.38 -2.28 28.48
CA GLY A 244 -4.09 -2.67 27.92
C GLY A 244 -2.91 -2.47 28.86
N ALA A 245 -3.07 -1.91 30.06
CA ALA A 245 -1.97 -1.59 30.95
C ALA A 245 -1.16 -2.84 31.38
N PRO A 246 0.16 -2.72 31.66
CA PRO A 246 0.95 -3.81 32.21
C PRO A 246 0.44 -4.25 33.60
N GLU A 247 0.23 -5.56 33.78
CA GLU A 247 -0.14 -6.12 35.08
C GLU A 247 1.08 -6.21 36.02
N ALA A 248 0.93 -5.68 37.23
CA ALA A 248 1.98 -5.72 38.24
C ALA A 248 2.33 -7.17 38.62
N GLY A 249 3.60 -7.56 38.43
CA GLY A 249 4.08 -8.92 38.68
C GLY A 249 3.85 -9.92 37.54
N ALA A 250 3.33 -9.51 36.38
CA ALA A 250 3.17 -10.39 35.23
C ALA A 250 4.54 -10.85 34.67
N THR A 251 4.80 -12.16 34.69
CA THR A 251 6.09 -12.75 34.30
C THR A 251 6.20 -13.10 32.80
N ARG A 252 5.17 -12.80 32.00
CA ARG A 252 5.12 -13.11 30.57
C ARG A 252 4.77 -11.85 29.75
N PRO A 253 5.44 -11.60 28.60
CA PRO A 253 5.10 -10.48 27.73
C PRO A 253 3.70 -10.62 27.12
N ASP A 254 2.76 -9.72 27.47
CA ASP A 254 1.44 -9.68 26.84
C ASP A 254 1.49 -8.91 25.51
N VAL A 255 1.72 -9.66 24.43
CA VAL A 255 1.78 -9.15 23.05
C VAL A 255 0.45 -8.51 22.61
N LEU A 256 -0.70 -9.01 23.10
CA LEU A 256 -2.02 -8.53 22.69
C LEU A 256 -2.34 -7.19 23.35
N ARG A 257 -2.12 -7.05 24.66
CA ARG A 257 -2.27 -5.77 25.37
C ARG A 257 -1.32 -4.71 24.83
N ARG A 258 -0.02 -5.03 24.67
CA ARG A 258 0.95 -4.13 24.03
C ARG A 258 0.46 -3.63 22.68
N ARG A 259 -0.06 -4.54 21.83
CA ARG A 259 -0.60 -4.17 20.52
C ARG A 259 -1.87 -3.32 20.59
N ALA A 260 -2.77 -3.60 21.55
CA ALA A 260 -3.93 -2.75 21.81
C ALA A 260 -3.51 -1.34 22.26
N ARG A 261 -2.52 -1.23 23.17
CA ARG A 261 -1.93 0.07 23.58
C ARG A 261 -1.37 0.84 22.38
N ARG A 262 -0.52 0.22 21.54
CA ARG A 262 0.04 0.85 20.31
C ARG A 262 -1.04 1.46 19.43
N LEU A 263 -2.05 0.66 19.08
CA LEU A 263 -3.17 1.08 18.23
C LEU A 263 -3.98 2.20 18.88
N ALA A 264 -4.30 2.06 20.17
CA ALA A 264 -5.11 3.02 20.89
C ALA A 264 -4.40 4.37 21.08
N THR A 265 -3.11 4.37 21.47
CA THR A 265 -2.27 5.58 21.51
C THR A 265 -2.16 6.23 20.14
N GLY A 266 -1.95 5.46 19.07
CA GLY A 266 -1.96 5.95 17.69
C GLY A 266 -3.28 6.63 17.32
N GLY A 267 -4.42 6.03 17.66
CA GLY A 267 -5.74 6.61 17.47
C GLY A 267 -5.92 7.94 18.22
N MET A 268 -5.51 8.02 19.49
CA MET A 268 -5.60 9.28 20.27
C MET A 268 -4.71 10.38 19.69
N MET A 269 -3.54 10.03 19.15
CA MET A 269 -2.67 10.98 18.43
C MET A 269 -3.30 11.48 17.13
N VAL A 270 -3.93 10.59 16.36
CA VAL A 270 -4.65 10.94 15.13
C VAL A 270 -5.82 11.91 15.41
N LEU A 271 -6.53 11.71 16.53
CA LEU A 271 -7.58 12.62 17.02
C LEU A 271 -7.04 13.91 17.66
N GLY A 272 -5.72 14.08 17.83
CA GLY A 272 -5.12 15.19 18.59
C GLY A 272 -5.56 15.24 20.05
N SER A 273 -6.06 14.12 20.59
CA SER A 273 -6.79 14.05 21.87
C SER A 273 -6.04 13.25 22.95
N LEU A 274 -4.73 12.99 22.77
CA LEU A 274 -3.88 12.30 23.74
C LEU A 274 -3.52 13.23 24.92
N PRO A 275 -4.03 13.00 26.15
CA PRO A 275 -3.78 13.87 27.29
C PRO A 275 -2.36 13.72 27.84
N ASP A 276 -1.86 14.75 28.51
CA ASP A 276 -0.49 14.87 29.04
C ASP A 276 -0.12 13.73 30.00
N SER A 277 -1.08 13.27 30.81
CA SER A 277 -0.93 12.09 31.66
C SER A 277 -0.66 10.81 30.85
N ARG A 278 -1.44 10.55 29.80
CA ARG A 278 -1.25 9.40 28.89
C ARG A 278 0.00 9.55 28.04
N LEU A 279 0.37 10.77 27.64
CA LEU A 279 1.64 11.05 26.95
C LEU A 279 2.84 10.69 27.83
N LYS A 280 2.83 11.13 29.10
CA LYS A 280 3.87 10.79 30.09
C LYS A 280 3.95 9.27 30.33
N THR A 281 2.82 8.58 30.42
CA THR A 281 2.79 7.10 30.51
C THR A 281 3.34 6.46 29.24
N ALA A 282 2.95 6.93 28.05
CA ALA A 282 3.42 6.38 26.78
C ALA A 282 4.95 6.52 26.60
N LEU A 283 5.52 7.66 27.01
CA LEU A 283 6.97 7.91 27.01
C LEU A 283 7.74 6.99 27.97
N ALA A 284 7.08 6.41 28.98
CA ALA A 284 7.66 5.51 29.97
C ALA A 284 7.24 4.03 29.78
N ASP A 285 6.50 3.70 28.73
CA ASP A 285 5.96 2.36 28.49
C ASP A 285 7.10 1.31 28.29
N GLU A 286 6.89 0.07 28.74
CA GLU A 286 7.80 -1.05 28.47
C GLU A 286 8.05 -1.26 26.96
N ASP A 287 7.04 -0.99 26.13
CA ASP A 287 7.04 -1.20 24.69
C ASP A 287 7.65 0.00 23.94
N GLU A 288 8.73 -0.28 23.21
CA GLU A 288 9.43 0.71 22.38
C GLU A 288 8.55 1.36 21.30
N GLN A 289 7.53 0.67 20.78
CA GLN A 289 6.65 1.25 19.78
C GLN A 289 5.69 2.26 20.43
N VAL A 290 5.31 2.04 21.69
CA VAL A 290 4.51 3.00 22.47
C VAL A 290 5.36 4.20 22.90
N ARG A 291 6.61 3.99 23.36
CA ARG A 291 7.54 5.11 23.64
C ARG A 291 7.83 5.94 22.38
N ARG A 292 8.04 5.29 21.22
CA ARG A 292 8.18 5.96 19.93
C ARG A 292 6.94 6.77 19.55
N LEU A 293 5.73 6.24 19.74
CA LEU A 293 4.49 6.99 19.54
C LEU A 293 4.42 8.20 20.48
N GLY A 294 4.84 8.05 21.74
CA GLY A 294 5.02 9.16 22.69
C GLY A 294 5.94 10.26 22.14
N ILE A 295 7.11 9.92 21.60
CA ILE A 295 8.03 10.89 20.98
C ILE A 295 7.42 11.58 19.76
N LEU A 296 6.72 10.83 18.90
CA LEU A 296 6.01 11.40 17.74
C LEU A 296 4.90 12.38 18.19
N ALA A 297 4.19 12.08 19.28
CA ALA A 297 3.15 12.94 19.84
C ALA A 297 3.73 14.21 20.49
N LEU A 298 4.78 14.05 21.30
CA LEU A 298 5.51 15.11 21.98
C LEU A 298 6.09 16.11 20.97
N ALA A 299 6.79 15.63 19.94
CA ALA A 299 7.30 16.47 18.86
C ALA A 299 6.19 17.17 18.05
N SER A 300 5.01 16.56 17.90
CA SER A 300 3.87 17.18 17.21
C SER A 300 3.17 18.27 18.03
N ARG A 301 3.37 18.30 19.36
CA ARG A 301 2.81 19.31 20.27
C ARG A 301 3.77 20.48 20.51
N GLY A 302 5.07 20.27 20.37
CA GLY A 302 6.09 21.25 20.74
C GLY A 302 6.29 21.37 22.25
N GLY A 303 7.10 22.33 22.68
CA GLY A 303 7.41 22.57 24.10
C GLY A 303 8.34 21.53 24.76
N VAL A 304 9.02 20.69 23.96
CA VAL A 304 9.88 19.62 24.46
C VAL A 304 11.10 20.17 25.19
N THR A 305 11.36 19.70 26.40
CA THR A 305 12.55 20.10 27.16
C THR A 305 13.80 19.36 26.70
N ALA A 306 14.97 19.99 26.86
CA ALA A 306 16.26 19.35 26.60
C ALA A 306 16.49 18.09 27.45
N ALA A 307 15.84 17.99 28.63
CA ALA A 307 15.90 16.82 29.49
C ALA A 307 15.08 15.63 28.92
N GLU A 308 13.88 15.87 28.42
CA GLU A 308 13.07 14.84 27.73
C GLU A 308 13.76 14.37 26.44
N ALA A 309 14.28 15.31 25.64
CA ALA A 309 14.99 14.99 24.42
C ALA A 309 16.27 14.17 24.67
N ALA A 310 17.04 14.53 25.71
CA ALA A 310 18.21 13.76 26.13
C ALA A 310 17.84 12.37 26.69
N THR A 311 16.74 12.27 27.44
CA THR A 311 16.24 10.98 27.97
C THR A 311 15.82 10.04 26.82
N ALA A 312 15.13 10.57 25.81
CA ALA A 312 14.72 9.83 24.63
C ALA A 312 15.91 9.41 23.74
N LEU A 313 16.98 10.22 23.69
CA LEU A 313 18.23 9.85 23.02
C LEU A 313 19.06 8.83 23.83
N ALA A 314 18.74 8.60 25.10
CA ALA A 314 19.30 7.53 25.93
C ALA A 314 18.46 6.23 25.91
N ASP A 315 17.40 6.15 25.09
CA ASP A 315 16.53 4.97 25.06
C ASP A 315 17.25 3.73 24.53
N ARG A 316 16.99 2.56 25.14
CA ARG A 316 17.50 1.25 24.69
C ARG A 316 17.20 0.93 23.23
N SER A 317 16.05 1.36 22.70
CA SER A 317 15.58 1.07 21.35
C SER A 317 16.10 2.08 20.33
N MET A 318 16.72 1.58 19.26
CA MET A 318 17.13 2.44 18.13
C MET A 318 15.93 3.17 17.51
N LEU A 319 14.74 2.57 17.53
CA LEU A 319 13.53 3.16 16.94
C LEU A 319 13.06 4.41 17.70
N VAL A 320 13.31 4.48 19.01
CA VAL A 320 13.00 5.65 19.85
C VAL A 320 14.07 6.73 19.66
N ARG A 321 15.36 6.35 19.70
CA ARG A 321 16.48 7.28 19.46
C ARG A 321 16.45 7.90 18.06
N HIS A 322 16.17 7.10 17.04
CA HIS A 322 15.93 7.56 15.68
C HIS A 322 14.75 8.54 15.64
N ALA A 323 13.60 8.17 16.24
CA ALA A 323 12.41 9.03 16.22
C ALA A 323 12.64 10.39 16.89
N VAL A 324 13.41 10.48 17.98
CA VAL A 324 13.71 11.79 18.60
C VAL A 324 14.68 12.61 17.76
N VAL A 325 15.70 11.99 17.17
CA VAL A 325 16.67 12.67 16.29
C VAL A 325 16.00 13.19 15.02
N THR A 326 15.21 12.37 14.30
CA THR A 326 14.53 12.79 13.07
C THR A 326 13.49 13.91 13.32
N ARG A 327 12.88 13.96 14.51
CA ARG A 327 11.77 14.89 14.79
C ARG A 327 12.16 16.17 15.51
N LEU A 328 13.16 16.12 16.40
CA LEU A 328 13.61 17.28 17.17
C LEU A 328 14.97 17.80 16.72
N GLY A 329 15.86 16.93 16.19
CA GLY A 329 17.20 17.31 15.75
C GLY A 329 17.27 18.46 14.71
N PRO A 330 16.32 18.61 13.77
CA PRO A 330 16.29 19.77 12.87
C PRO A 330 16.03 21.11 13.59
N GLY A 331 15.48 21.09 14.80
CA GLY A 331 15.29 22.27 15.68
C GLY A 331 16.28 22.36 16.85
N ASP A 332 16.92 21.24 17.23
CA ASP A 332 17.99 21.18 18.23
C ASP A 332 19.27 20.55 17.62
N PRO A 333 20.20 21.39 17.11
CA PRO A 333 21.50 20.94 16.62
C PRO A 333 22.35 20.24 17.68
N THR A 334 22.14 20.51 18.97
CA THR A 334 22.90 19.90 20.08
C THR A 334 22.46 18.47 20.30
N LEU A 335 21.15 18.21 20.23
CA LEU A 335 20.59 16.86 20.21
C LEU A 335 21.07 16.08 18.98
N ALA A 336 21.00 16.70 17.80
CA ALA A 336 21.47 16.07 16.56
C ALA A 336 22.97 15.74 16.63
N ALA A 337 23.82 16.67 17.09
CA ALA A 337 25.26 16.44 17.25
C ALA A 337 25.59 15.29 18.23
N LYS A 338 24.76 15.06 19.26
CA LYS A 338 24.90 13.86 20.12
C LYS A 338 24.52 12.58 19.37
N GLY A 339 23.45 12.60 18.57
CA GLY A 339 23.02 11.45 17.76
C GLY A 339 24.04 11.00 16.70
N VAL A 340 24.97 11.87 16.29
CA VAL A 340 26.10 11.53 15.41
C VAL A 340 27.07 10.51 16.04
N ALA A 341 27.04 10.34 17.36
CA ALA A 341 27.84 9.37 18.12
C ALA A 341 27.05 8.13 18.58
N ASP A 342 25.81 7.93 18.11
CA ASP A 342 24.98 6.78 18.48
C ASP A 342 25.60 5.44 18.04
N SER A 343 25.38 4.37 18.79
CA SER A 343 25.86 3.02 18.41
C SER A 343 25.21 2.52 17.11
N HIS A 344 23.97 2.92 16.83
CA HIS A 344 23.19 2.41 15.70
C HIS A 344 23.28 3.33 14.48
N VAL A 345 23.61 2.74 13.32
CA VAL A 345 23.89 3.48 12.07
C VAL A 345 22.72 4.38 11.63
N HIS A 346 21.47 3.89 11.63
CA HIS A 346 20.31 4.71 11.30
C HIS A 346 20.16 5.98 12.15
N VAL A 347 20.51 5.95 13.45
CA VAL A 347 20.43 7.14 14.30
C VAL A 347 21.51 8.15 13.91
N ARG A 348 22.73 7.69 13.58
CA ARG A 348 23.80 8.55 13.06
C ARG A 348 23.46 9.16 11.70
N LEU A 349 22.83 8.41 10.79
CA LEU A 349 22.38 8.93 9.49
C LEU A 349 21.29 10.00 9.66
N ALA A 350 20.27 9.72 10.47
CA ALA A 350 19.23 10.69 10.82
C ALA A 350 19.81 11.95 11.49
N ALA A 351 20.88 11.81 12.28
CA ALA A 351 21.56 12.92 12.93
C ALA A 351 22.32 13.81 11.93
N LEU A 352 22.99 13.23 10.94
CA LEU A 352 23.63 13.98 9.84
C LEU A 352 22.58 14.73 9.02
N ASP A 353 21.47 14.07 8.66
CA ASP A 353 20.38 14.71 7.92
C ASP A 353 19.70 15.84 8.72
N ALA A 354 19.57 15.68 10.04
CA ALA A 354 19.05 16.71 10.95
C ALA A 354 20.00 17.91 11.05
N LEU A 355 21.31 17.68 11.24
CA LEU A 355 22.32 18.74 11.22
C LEU A 355 22.39 19.45 9.86
N GLY A 356 22.19 18.74 8.75
CA GLY A 356 22.10 19.32 7.41
C GLY A 356 20.87 20.18 7.22
N GLN A 357 19.71 19.82 7.81
CA GLN A 357 18.51 20.66 7.82
C GLN A 357 18.71 21.92 8.67
N ALA A 358 19.34 21.78 9.84
CA ALA A 358 19.64 22.88 10.76
C ALA A 358 20.86 23.72 10.38
N LYS A 359 21.51 23.43 9.24
CA LYS A 359 22.75 24.09 8.74
C LYS A 359 23.89 24.11 9.76
N ALA A 360 24.05 23.03 10.51
CA ALA A 360 24.98 22.92 11.64
C ALA A 360 26.01 21.79 11.48
N CYS A 361 26.13 21.16 10.30
CA CYS A 361 26.84 19.88 10.20
C CYS A 361 28.38 19.96 10.25
N ARG A 362 29.00 21.10 9.90
CA ARG A 362 30.44 21.22 9.56
C ARG A 362 31.37 20.23 10.29
N ALA A 363 31.55 20.35 11.60
CA ALA A 363 32.45 19.49 12.37
C ALA A 363 32.11 17.98 12.33
N ALA A 364 30.83 17.61 12.26
CA ALA A 364 30.36 16.22 12.16
C ALA A 364 30.48 15.66 10.72
N CYS A 365 30.28 16.53 9.72
CA CYS A 365 30.34 16.23 8.30
C CYS A 365 31.79 16.10 7.81
N ASP A 366 32.67 17.06 8.13
CA ASP A 366 34.03 17.14 7.60
C ASP A 366 34.84 15.88 7.96
N ALA A 367 34.72 15.39 9.19
CA ALA A 367 35.36 14.15 9.64
C ALA A 367 34.91 12.90 8.85
N ARG A 368 33.66 12.87 8.38
CA ARG A 368 33.10 11.75 7.59
C ARG A 368 33.43 11.85 6.11
N ILE A 369 33.49 13.08 5.58
CA ILE A 369 33.99 13.33 4.23
C ILE A 369 35.48 12.97 4.14
N ALA A 370 36.28 13.28 5.17
CA ALA A 370 37.68 12.92 5.27
C ALA A 370 37.93 11.40 5.38
N ALA A 371 37.03 10.65 6.01
CA ALA A 371 37.12 9.18 6.10
C ALA A 371 36.90 8.46 4.75
N GLY A 372 36.20 9.10 3.81
CA GLY A 372 35.89 8.55 2.49
C GLY A 372 34.82 7.44 2.49
N PRO A 373 34.30 7.05 1.31
CA PRO A 373 33.34 5.95 1.16
C PRO A 373 34.01 4.62 0.80
N THR A 374 33.43 3.52 1.25
CA THR A 374 33.75 2.16 0.76
C THR A 374 32.48 1.44 0.28
N PRO A 375 32.57 0.38 -0.55
CA PRO A 375 31.39 -0.41 -0.96
C PRO A 375 30.62 -1.07 0.20
N ALA A 376 31.24 -1.20 1.37
CA ALA A 376 30.61 -1.73 2.59
C ALA A 376 30.08 -0.63 3.53
N ALA A 377 30.72 0.54 3.56
CA ALA A 377 30.34 1.69 4.37
C ALA A 377 30.47 2.97 3.54
N TRP A 378 29.37 3.40 2.93
CA TRP A 378 29.29 4.65 2.15
C TRP A 378 28.25 5.64 2.68
N HIS A 379 27.30 5.18 3.50
CA HIS A 379 26.13 5.95 3.92
C HIS A 379 26.50 7.21 4.71
N GLU A 380 27.33 7.09 5.75
CA GLU A 380 27.73 8.25 6.56
C GLU A 380 28.55 9.28 5.76
N TYR A 381 29.34 8.86 4.79
CA TYR A 381 30.00 9.76 3.83
C TYR A 381 28.97 10.47 2.93
N ALA A 382 28.06 9.71 2.33
CA ALA A 382 27.09 10.23 1.36
C ALA A 382 26.07 11.20 2.01
N HIS A 383 25.59 10.88 3.20
CA HIS A 383 24.76 11.79 4.00
C HIS A 383 25.55 13.01 4.46
N ALA A 384 26.83 12.87 4.86
CA ALA A 384 27.67 14.02 5.21
C ALA A 384 27.91 14.97 4.03
N VAL A 385 28.10 14.47 2.80
CA VAL A 385 28.22 15.33 1.60
C VAL A 385 26.93 16.13 1.36
N VAL A 386 25.75 15.50 1.47
CA VAL A 386 24.46 16.20 1.32
C VAL A 386 24.21 17.21 2.45
N ALA A 387 24.49 16.83 3.70
CA ALA A 387 24.31 17.69 4.87
C ALA A 387 25.30 18.87 4.91
N SER A 388 26.53 18.67 4.42
CA SER A 388 27.51 19.73 4.20
C SER A 388 27.04 20.70 3.12
N ALA A 389 26.56 20.20 1.98
CA ALA A 389 26.04 21.05 0.90
C ALA A 389 24.82 21.90 1.30
N ARG A 390 24.00 21.44 2.26
CA ARG A 390 22.91 22.25 2.87
C ARG A 390 23.41 23.25 3.90
N THR A 391 24.52 22.95 4.58
CA THR A 391 25.16 23.79 5.61
C THR A 391 25.92 24.96 4.98
N ASP A 392 26.81 24.66 4.04
CA ASP A 392 27.67 25.61 3.33
C ASP A 392 27.93 25.10 1.92
N ALA A 393 27.17 25.62 0.96
CA ALA A 393 27.23 25.24 -0.45
C ALA A 393 28.61 25.54 -1.08
N ALA A 394 29.29 26.60 -0.66
CA ALA A 394 30.58 26.99 -1.21
C ALA A 394 31.69 26.04 -0.72
N ALA A 395 31.78 25.82 0.59
CA ALA A 395 32.76 24.89 1.17
C ALA A 395 32.51 23.42 0.77
N ALA A 396 31.26 23.02 0.53
CA ALA A 396 30.94 21.64 0.14
C ALA A 396 31.20 21.34 -1.35
N SER A 397 31.26 22.34 -2.23
CA SER A 397 31.36 22.15 -3.69
C SER A 397 32.52 21.24 -4.15
N PRO A 398 33.73 21.28 -3.56
CA PRO A 398 34.79 20.33 -3.88
C PRO A 398 34.46 18.89 -3.45
N ALA A 399 33.84 18.71 -2.28
CA ALA A 399 33.44 17.38 -1.78
C ALA A 399 32.31 16.77 -2.63
N VAL A 400 31.38 17.58 -3.12
CA VAL A 400 30.33 17.14 -4.07
C VAL A 400 30.96 16.74 -5.42
N ALA A 401 31.89 17.54 -5.95
CA ALA A 401 32.58 17.22 -7.20
C ALA A 401 33.43 15.93 -7.12
N MET A 402 34.02 15.65 -5.95
CA MET A 402 34.73 14.40 -5.66
C MET A 402 33.78 13.22 -5.46
N ALA A 403 32.68 13.39 -4.73
CA ALA A 403 31.67 12.34 -4.57
C ALA A 403 31.07 11.91 -5.91
N ALA A 404 30.94 12.84 -6.86
CA ALA A 404 30.47 12.59 -8.23
C ALA A 404 31.41 11.73 -9.08
N THR A 405 32.65 11.47 -8.66
CA THR A 405 33.58 10.54 -9.35
C THR A 405 33.80 9.22 -8.59
N SER A 406 33.10 9.01 -7.47
CA SER A 406 33.24 7.81 -6.64
C SER A 406 32.95 6.50 -7.41
N PRO A 407 33.71 5.42 -7.20
CA PRO A 407 33.39 4.11 -7.77
C PRO A 407 32.05 3.56 -7.24
N VAL A 408 31.65 3.94 -6.01
CA VAL A 408 30.37 3.56 -5.41
C VAL A 408 29.25 4.39 -6.05
N TRP A 409 28.37 3.76 -6.85
CA TRP A 409 27.34 4.47 -7.61
C TRP A 409 26.32 5.17 -6.71
N GLN A 410 26.04 4.64 -5.51
CA GLN A 410 25.17 5.29 -4.53
C GLN A 410 25.76 6.62 -4.05
N VAL A 411 27.09 6.73 -3.94
CA VAL A 411 27.76 7.99 -3.61
C VAL A 411 27.61 9.00 -4.74
N ARG A 412 27.71 8.57 -6.02
CA ARG A 412 27.44 9.44 -7.17
C ARG A 412 25.98 9.88 -7.24
N MET A 413 25.04 9.00 -6.90
CA MET A 413 23.61 9.33 -6.76
C MET A 413 23.38 10.38 -5.65
N TYR A 414 24.05 10.26 -4.50
CA TYR A 414 23.99 11.28 -3.44
C TYR A 414 24.74 12.57 -3.82
N ALA A 415 25.79 12.50 -4.64
CA ALA A 415 26.45 13.68 -5.19
C ALA A 415 25.48 14.51 -6.06
N ALA A 416 24.61 13.87 -6.85
CA ALA A 416 23.51 14.58 -7.53
C ALA A 416 22.55 15.24 -6.52
N ARG A 417 22.10 14.50 -5.48
CA ARG A 417 21.24 15.05 -4.39
C ARG A 417 21.90 16.23 -3.66
N ALA A 418 23.23 16.32 -3.63
CA ALA A 418 23.98 17.44 -3.07
C ALA A 418 24.20 18.58 -4.09
N ALA A 419 24.41 18.28 -5.37
CA ALA A 419 24.70 19.25 -6.42
C ALA A 419 23.56 20.26 -6.65
N ARG A 420 22.29 19.88 -6.36
CA ARG A 420 21.16 20.82 -6.35
C ARG A 420 21.30 21.94 -5.30
N HIS A 421 22.05 21.69 -4.22
CA HIS A 421 22.29 22.64 -3.14
C HIS A 421 23.54 23.50 -3.38
N THR A 422 24.50 23.02 -4.20
CA THR A 422 25.70 23.78 -4.60
C THR A 422 25.56 24.52 -5.93
N GLY A 423 24.55 24.19 -6.74
CA GLY A 423 24.33 24.80 -8.06
C GLY A 423 25.22 24.22 -9.17
N GLN A 424 25.88 23.08 -8.94
CA GLN A 424 26.88 22.50 -9.85
C GLN A 424 26.24 21.79 -11.05
N ALA A 425 25.84 22.58 -12.05
CA ALA A 425 25.28 22.09 -13.32
C ALA A 425 26.28 21.22 -14.12
N ASP A 426 27.60 21.41 -13.96
CA ASP A 426 28.63 20.56 -14.56
C ASP A 426 28.61 19.12 -13.97
N VAL A 427 28.40 19.02 -12.65
CA VAL A 427 28.29 17.75 -11.93
C VAL A 427 27.04 17.03 -12.40
N LEU A 428 25.90 17.73 -12.46
CA LEU A 428 24.64 17.18 -12.95
C LEU A 428 24.70 16.79 -14.44
N THR A 429 25.43 17.55 -15.27
CA THR A 429 25.68 17.20 -16.68
C THR A 429 26.42 15.86 -16.81
N ARG A 430 27.48 15.65 -16.03
CA ARG A 430 28.22 14.38 -16.01
C ARG A 430 27.37 13.23 -15.46
N LEU A 431 26.63 13.45 -14.38
CA LEU A 431 25.83 12.40 -13.72
C LEU A 431 24.57 12.01 -14.52
N ALA A 432 24.00 12.90 -15.35
CA ALA A 432 22.92 12.57 -16.29
C ALA A 432 23.36 11.59 -17.40
N ALA A 433 24.67 11.52 -17.66
CA ALA A 433 25.32 10.62 -18.62
C ALA A 433 26.01 9.41 -17.95
N ASP A 434 25.81 9.18 -16.65
CA ASP A 434 26.39 8.04 -15.93
C ASP A 434 25.94 6.68 -16.49
N ALA A 435 26.78 5.66 -16.42
CA ALA A 435 26.40 4.30 -16.82
C ALA A 435 25.29 3.68 -15.95
N VAL A 436 25.15 4.12 -14.70
CA VAL A 436 24.13 3.62 -13.76
C VAL A 436 22.88 4.50 -13.83
N VAL A 437 21.77 3.90 -14.29
CA VAL A 437 20.50 4.60 -14.53
C VAL A 437 19.98 5.34 -13.30
N ASN A 438 20.15 4.79 -12.08
CA ASN A 438 19.71 5.43 -10.84
C ASN A 438 20.46 6.74 -10.55
N VAL A 439 21.72 6.85 -11.00
CA VAL A 439 22.53 8.09 -10.92
C VAL A 439 22.01 9.11 -11.93
N ARG A 440 21.71 8.69 -13.17
CA ARG A 440 21.09 9.55 -14.21
C ARG A 440 19.74 10.11 -13.76
N HIS A 441 18.91 9.26 -13.14
CA HIS A 441 17.61 9.64 -12.58
C HIS A 441 17.77 10.67 -11.46
N ALA A 442 18.64 10.42 -10.48
CA ALA A 442 18.90 11.37 -9.40
C ALA A 442 19.50 12.70 -9.91
N ALA A 443 20.28 12.67 -10.99
CA ALA A 443 20.77 13.87 -11.67
C ALA A 443 19.62 14.70 -12.26
N LEU A 444 18.68 14.09 -12.99
CA LEU A 444 17.52 14.82 -13.53
C LEU A 444 16.63 15.40 -12.43
N VAL A 445 16.32 14.63 -11.38
CA VAL A 445 15.54 15.12 -10.22
C VAL A 445 16.22 16.35 -9.61
N ALA A 446 17.52 16.23 -9.28
CA ALA A 446 18.30 17.31 -8.70
C ALA A 446 18.38 18.56 -9.60
N TRP A 447 18.50 18.37 -10.92
CA TRP A 447 18.56 19.44 -11.91
C TRP A 447 17.23 20.18 -12.04
N ARG A 448 16.11 19.44 -12.04
CA ARG A 448 14.75 19.98 -12.04
C ARG A 448 14.44 20.73 -10.76
N GLU A 449 14.78 20.18 -9.60
CA GLU A 449 14.56 20.83 -8.30
C GLU A 449 15.41 22.10 -8.11
N ALA A 450 16.61 22.16 -8.71
CA ALA A 450 17.46 23.34 -8.67
C ALA A 450 17.09 24.43 -9.70
N GLY A 451 16.24 24.12 -10.69
CA GLY A 451 15.90 25.04 -11.78
C GLY A 451 17.06 25.42 -12.69
N LEU A 452 18.10 24.57 -12.77
CA LEU A 452 19.34 24.88 -13.51
C LEU A 452 19.15 24.75 -15.04
N PRO A 453 19.86 25.57 -15.85
CA PRO A 453 19.77 25.52 -17.30
C PRO A 453 20.27 24.18 -17.86
N GLY A 454 19.80 23.80 -19.05
CA GLY A 454 20.18 22.55 -19.73
C GLY A 454 19.27 21.33 -19.46
N LEU A 455 18.36 21.41 -18.48
CA LEU A 455 17.44 20.34 -18.09
C LEU A 455 16.71 19.68 -19.28
N VAL A 456 16.17 20.49 -20.20
CA VAL A 456 15.42 19.99 -21.38
C VAL A 456 16.29 19.10 -22.26
N ALA A 457 17.56 19.48 -22.50
CA ALA A 457 18.47 18.67 -23.32
C ALA A 457 18.84 17.35 -22.61
N ALA A 458 19.08 17.39 -21.29
CA ALA A 458 19.35 16.20 -20.49
C ALA A 458 18.15 15.25 -20.45
N ALA A 459 16.94 15.77 -20.29
CA ALA A 459 15.70 14.99 -20.30
C ALA A 459 15.40 14.38 -21.68
N THR A 460 15.55 15.14 -22.77
CA THR A 460 15.40 14.61 -24.14
C THR A 460 16.40 13.50 -24.44
N SER A 461 17.66 13.63 -23.97
CA SER A 461 18.65 12.54 -24.06
C SER A 461 18.25 11.31 -23.22
N ALA A 462 17.67 11.51 -22.04
CA ALA A 462 17.23 10.44 -21.17
C ALA A 462 16.04 9.62 -21.71
N LEU A 463 15.19 10.21 -22.58
CA LEU A 463 14.12 9.48 -23.28
C LEU A 463 14.65 8.28 -24.10
N ALA A 464 15.90 8.32 -24.57
CA ALA A 464 16.52 7.21 -25.30
C ALA A 464 16.71 5.93 -24.45
N SER A 465 16.53 5.99 -23.13
CA SER A 465 16.59 4.83 -22.25
C SER A 465 15.35 3.92 -22.40
N ASP A 466 15.53 2.61 -22.22
CA ASP A 466 14.44 1.64 -22.02
C ASP A 466 13.97 1.55 -20.56
N ASP A 467 14.64 2.25 -19.64
CA ASP A 467 14.30 2.23 -18.22
C ASP A 467 13.08 3.10 -17.88
N GLY A 468 12.08 2.49 -17.24
CA GLY A 468 10.83 3.16 -16.90
C GLY A 468 10.97 4.30 -15.89
N GLN A 469 11.88 4.20 -14.93
CA GLN A 469 12.07 5.23 -13.90
C GLN A 469 12.71 6.48 -14.51
N LEU A 470 13.76 6.30 -15.32
CA LEU A 470 14.43 7.41 -15.99
C LEU A 470 13.54 8.07 -17.05
N VAL A 471 12.75 7.30 -17.80
CA VAL A 471 11.80 7.86 -18.79
C VAL A 471 10.65 8.61 -18.12
N LEU A 472 10.17 8.17 -16.95
CA LEU A 472 9.14 8.88 -16.18
C LEU A 472 9.65 10.25 -15.70
N GLU A 473 10.84 10.31 -15.12
CA GLU A 473 11.44 11.58 -14.69
C GLU A 473 11.78 12.48 -15.89
N ALA A 474 12.25 11.93 -17.01
CA ALA A 474 12.45 12.69 -18.25
C ALA A 474 11.15 13.32 -18.77
N ALA A 475 10.08 12.53 -18.88
CA ALA A 475 8.75 13.01 -19.27
C ALA A 475 8.16 14.01 -18.25
N THR A 476 8.58 13.94 -16.98
CA THR A 476 8.20 14.91 -15.94
C THR A 476 8.97 16.23 -16.08
N ALA A 477 10.28 16.16 -16.33
CA ALA A 477 11.16 17.31 -16.55
C ALA A 477 10.88 18.08 -17.87
N LEU A 478 10.23 17.43 -18.84
CA LEU A 478 9.82 18.05 -20.11
C LEU A 478 8.46 18.77 -20.03
N LYS A 479 7.81 18.84 -18.87
CA LYS A 479 6.56 19.61 -18.69
C LYS A 479 6.83 21.11 -18.89
N GLY A 480 6.03 21.77 -19.72
CA GLY A 480 6.20 23.18 -20.07
C GLY A 480 7.43 23.48 -20.94
N ALA A 481 8.08 22.46 -21.52
CA ALA A 481 9.13 22.65 -22.51
C ALA A 481 8.57 23.34 -23.78
N PRO A 482 9.39 24.07 -24.56
CA PRO A 482 8.97 24.54 -25.88
C PRO A 482 8.66 23.35 -26.79
N ALA A 483 7.58 23.45 -27.56
CA ALA A 483 7.24 22.45 -28.57
C ALA A 483 8.29 22.45 -29.70
N ASP A 484 8.81 21.26 -30.00
CA ASP A 484 9.82 21.01 -31.04
C ASP A 484 9.52 19.66 -31.71
N ASP A 485 9.78 19.57 -33.02
CA ASP A 485 9.45 18.40 -33.83
C ASP A 485 10.36 17.20 -33.54
N ALA A 486 11.63 17.43 -33.17
CA ALA A 486 12.54 16.37 -32.78
C ALA A 486 12.21 15.81 -31.39
N LEU A 487 11.88 16.67 -30.41
CA LEU A 487 11.36 16.30 -29.10
C LEU A 487 10.03 15.53 -29.22
N ALA A 488 9.08 16.03 -30.01
CA ALA A 488 7.83 15.32 -30.30
C ALA A 488 8.10 13.94 -30.94
N GLY A 489 9.06 13.86 -31.87
CA GLY A 489 9.54 12.59 -32.43
C GLY A 489 10.10 11.63 -31.38
N ALA A 490 10.95 12.13 -30.47
CA ALA A 490 11.54 11.34 -29.40
C ALA A 490 10.49 10.80 -28.41
N LEU A 491 9.49 11.61 -28.04
CA LEU A 491 8.37 11.21 -27.18
C LEU A 491 7.54 10.09 -27.83
N ARG A 492 7.10 10.28 -29.08
CA ARG A 492 6.33 9.26 -29.83
C ARG A 492 7.13 7.97 -30.03
N SER A 493 8.41 8.07 -30.37
CA SER A 493 9.32 6.92 -30.53
C SER A 493 9.48 6.13 -29.23
N THR A 494 9.70 6.84 -28.10
CA THR A 494 9.86 6.22 -26.78
C THR A 494 8.57 5.54 -26.31
N LEU A 495 7.40 6.15 -26.55
CA LEU A 495 6.11 5.52 -26.25
C LEU A 495 5.92 4.24 -27.07
N GLY A 496 6.24 4.26 -28.37
CA GLY A 496 6.20 3.07 -29.22
C GLY A 496 7.12 1.96 -28.73
N ARG A 497 8.38 2.30 -28.41
CA ARG A 497 9.40 1.36 -27.91
C ARG A 497 9.00 0.72 -26.58
N LEU A 498 8.59 1.49 -25.57
CA LEU A 498 8.12 0.92 -24.30
C LEU A 498 6.84 0.07 -24.48
N THR A 499 5.95 0.46 -25.39
CA THR A 499 4.74 -0.33 -25.72
C THR A 499 5.09 -1.68 -26.36
N ALA A 500 6.13 -1.73 -27.20
CA ALA A 500 6.59 -2.95 -27.85
C ALA A 500 7.16 -3.98 -26.86
N GLN A 501 7.71 -3.54 -25.72
CA GLN A 501 8.23 -4.44 -24.68
C GLN A 501 7.17 -5.29 -23.97
N LYS A 502 5.87 -4.95 -24.06
CA LYS A 502 4.75 -5.64 -23.38
C LYS A 502 4.96 -5.84 -21.86
N ARG A 503 5.39 -4.78 -21.17
CA ARG A 503 5.52 -4.74 -19.70
C ARG A 503 4.48 -3.80 -19.09
N GLU A 504 3.59 -4.31 -18.25
CA GLU A 504 2.63 -3.49 -17.49
C GLU A 504 3.36 -2.58 -16.47
N THR A 505 4.55 -2.98 -15.99
CA THR A 505 5.38 -2.13 -15.12
C THR A 505 5.75 -0.78 -15.75
N SER A 506 5.66 -0.65 -17.08
CA SER A 506 5.86 0.59 -17.83
C SER A 506 4.62 1.50 -17.94
N ARG A 507 3.50 1.16 -17.29
CA ARG A 507 2.25 1.97 -17.26
C ARG A 507 2.52 3.45 -17.02
N ASP A 508 3.20 3.79 -15.93
CA ASP A 508 3.35 5.17 -15.47
C ASP A 508 4.25 6.03 -16.40
N PRO A 509 5.46 5.59 -16.82
CA PRO A 509 6.21 6.30 -17.85
C PRO A 509 5.46 6.40 -19.18
N ARG A 510 4.70 5.38 -19.59
CA ARG A 510 3.90 5.43 -20.82
C ARG A 510 2.73 6.43 -20.71
N LEU A 511 2.08 6.53 -19.55
CA LEU A 511 1.10 7.58 -19.25
C LEU A 511 1.76 8.97 -19.32
N ALA A 512 2.91 9.16 -18.67
CA ALA A 512 3.62 10.45 -18.69
C ALA A 512 4.06 10.88 -20.11
N LEU A 513 4.46 9.93 -20.96
CA LEU A 513 4.73 10.17 -22.38
C LEU A 513 3.45 10.58 -23.13
N VAL A 514 2.31 9.92 -22.88
CA VAL A 514 1.01 10.29 -23.46
C VAL A 514 0.59 11.71 -23.05
N GLU A 515 0.77 12.11 -21.79
CA GLU A 515 0.55 13.50 -21.35
C GLU A 515 1.46 14.49 -22.09
N ARG A 516 2.77 14.19 -22.23
CA ARG A 516 3.71 15.08 -22.93
C ARG A 516 3.44 15.17 -24.44
N ILE A 517 2.94 14.12 -25.08
CA ILE A 517 2.54 14.17 -26.50
C ILE A 517 1.31 15.06 -26.68
N ASP A 518 0.33 15.03 -25.77
CA ASP A 518 -0.81 15.95 -25.82
C ASP A 518 -0.43 17.41 -25.55
N GLU A 519 0.53 17.64 -24.66
CA GLU A 519 1.03 18.96 -24.31
C GLU A 519 1.92 19.58 -25.40
N LEU A 520 2.81 18.80 -26.01
CA LEU A 520 3.90 19.30 -26.88
C LEU A 520 3.73 18.97 -28.37
N ASP A 521 2.86 18.03 -28.74
CA ASP A 521 2.56 17.64 -30.13
C ASP A 521 1.04 17.57 -30.43
N PRO A 522 0.24 18.57 -29.98
CA PRO A 522 -1.23 18.50 -30.03
C PRO A 522 -1.79 18.36 -31.45
N GLN A 523 -1.05 18.83 -32.46
CA GLN A 523 -1.43 18.74 -33.87
C GLN A 523 -1.42 17.29 -34.41
N ARG A 524 -0.60 16.40 -33.83
CA ARG A 524 -0.45 15.01 -34.28
C ARG A 524 -0.96 14.00 -33.26
N LEU A 525 -1.78 14.41 -32.29
CA LEU A 525 -2.39 13.52 -31.30
C LEU A 525 -3.13 12.32 -31.94
N ALA A 526 -3.63 12.47 -33.18
CA ALA A 526 -4.19 11.38 -33.99
C ALA A 526 -3.28 10.13 -34.08
N THR A 527 -1.96 10.30 -33.99
CA THR A 527 -0.97 9.19 -33.95
C THR A 527 -1.12 8.27 -32.74
N LEU A 528 -1.85 8.69 -31.69
CA LEU A 528 -2.15 7.85 -30.53
C LEU A 528 -3.28 6.84 -30.76
N ARG A 529 -4.05 6.91 -31.87
CA ARG A 529 -5.18 5.98 -32.14
C ARG A 529 -4.87 4.48 -31.95
N PRO A 530 -3.68 3.94 -32.31
CA PRO A 530 -3.38 2.52 -32.07
C PRO A 530 -3.45 2.10 -30.59
N TYR A 531 -3.09 3.00 -29.67
CA TYR A 531 -3.08 2.73 -28.23
C TYR A 531 -4.50 2.68 -27.62
N LEU A 532 -5.56 3.00 -28.37
CA LEU A 532 -6.94 2.66 -27.98
C LEU A 532 -7.13 1.16 -27.77
N SER A 533 -6.27 0.32 -28.38
CA SER A 533 -6.25 -1.13 -28.26
C SER A 533 -5.05 -1.66 -27.46
N ASP A 534 -4.46 -0.83 -26.60
CA ASP A 534 -3.29 -1.21 -25.81
C ASP A 534 -3.55 -2.37 -24.85
N PHE A 535 -2.49 -3.04 -24.40
CA PHE A 535 -2.62 -4.10 -23.41
C PHE A 535 -2.94 -3.56 -22.01
N ASP A 536 -2.58 -2.32 -21.72
CA ASP A 536 -2.87 -1.66 -20.46
C ASP A 536 -4.16 -0.82 -20.54
N GLU A 537 -5.12 -1.12 -19.65
CA GLU A 537 -6.43 -0.46 -19.61
C GLU A 537 -6.34 1.04 -19.27
N ALA A 538 -5.37 1.45 -18.45
CA ALA A 538 -5.19 2.87 -18.10
C ALA A 538 -4.66 3.66 -19.30
N ILE A 539 -3.74 3.08 -20.07
CA ILE A 539 -3.23 3.67 -21.32
C ILE A 539 -4.38 3.82 -22.34
N ALA A 540 -5.12 2.73 -22.61
CA ALA A 540 -6.21 2.75 -23.59
C ALA A 540 -7.31 3.77 -23.20
N SER A 541 -7.68 3.80 -21.92
CA SER A 541 -8.67 4.74 -21.39
C SER A 541 -8.19 6.19 -21.44
N ARG A 542 -6.94 6.48 -21.07
CA ARG A 542 -6.42 7.85 -21.08
C ARG A 542 -6.30 8.40 -22.51
N VAL A 543 -5.82 7.57 -23.44
CA VAL A 543 -5.76 7.91 -24.87
C VAL A 543 -7.16 8.18 -25.44
N ALA A 544 -8.17 7.38 -25.09
CA ALA A 544 -9.55 7.64 -25.50
C ALA A 544 -10.09 8.99 -24.97
N THR A 545 -9.80 9.34 -23.71
CA THR A 545 -10.20 10.63 -23.14
C THR A 545 -9.51 11.81 -23.83
N LEU A 546 -8.21 11.74 -24.09
CA LEU A 546 -7.46 12.81 -24.77
C LEU A 546 -7.93 13.00 -26.22
N LEU A 547 -8.09 11.91 -26.97
CA LEU A 547 -8.58 11.96 -28.35
C LEU A 547 -10.00 12.55 -28.41
N ARG A 548 -10.92 12.14 -27.53
CA ARG A 548 -12.30 12.71 -27.46
C ARG A 548 -12.31 14.20 -27.15
N ALA A 549 -11.39 14.67 -26.32
CA ALA A 549 -11.29 16.09 -25.96
C ALA A 549 -10.87 16.98 -27.14
N ARG A 550 -10.06 16.47 -28.08
CA ARG A 550 -9.63 17.19 -29.29
C ARG A 550 -10.44 16.87 -30.56
N MET A 551 -11.17 15.75 -30.57
CA MET A 551 -11.99 15.28 -31.70
C MET A 551 -13.43 14.97 -31.23
N PRO A 552 -14.17 15.96 -30.71
CA PRO A 552 -15.53 15.76 -30.24
C PRO A 552 -16.44 15.30 -31.39
N GLY A 553 -17.24 14.26 -31.14
CA GLY A 553 -18.17 13.68 -32.12
C GLY A 553 -17.65 12.45 -32.87
N ASP A 554 -16.34 12.14 -32.82
CA ASP A 554 -15.82 10.90 -33.42
C ASP A 554 -16.13 9.68 -32.53
N GLY A 555 -17.24 9.00 -32.86
CA GLY A 555 -17.69 7.77 -32.20
C GLY A 555 -16.77 6.56 -32.38
N SER A 556 -15.75 6.61 -33.23
CA SER A 556 -14.74 5.53 -33.33
C SER A 556 -13.74 5.54 -32.16
N ILE A 557 -13.68 6.64 -31.38
CA ILE A 557 -12.77 6.75 -30.24
C ILE A 557 -13.35 6.00 -29.04
N VAL A 558 -13.04 4.70 -28.96
CA VAL A 558 -13.41 3.81 -27.86
C VAL A 558 -12.18 3.07 -27.37
N ALA A 559 -11.97 3.04 -26.05
CA ALA A 559 -10.94 2.19 -25.43
C ALA A 559 -11.40 0.73 -25.51
N ALA A 560 -10.57 -0.12 -26.12
CA ALA A 560 -10.82 -1.55 -26.32
C ALA A 560 -9.53 -2.33 -26.00
N PRO A 561 -9.07 -2.31 -24.73
CA PRO A 561 -7.78 -2.86 -24.34
C PRO A 561 -7.69 -4.38 -24.57
N ARG A 562 -6.46 -4.87 -24.72
CA ARG A 562 -6.13 -6.26 -25.01
C ARG A 562 -5.15 -6.82 -23.96
N PRO A 563 -5.62 -7.12 -22.74
CA PRO A 563 -4.76 -7.52 -21.62
C PRO A 563 -3.80 -8.66 -21.94
N LEU A 564 -2.63 -8.65 -21.31
CA LEU A 564 -1.64 -9.71 -21.46
C LEU A 564 -2.16 -11.04 -20.86
N PRO A 565 -1.73 -12.20 -21.39
CA PRO A 565 -1.97 -13.48 -20.74
C PRO A 565 -1.43 -13.48 -19.31
N ARG A 566 -2.25 -13.99 -18.38
CA ARG A 566 -1.90 -14.12 -16.97
C ARG A 566 -1.23 -15.45 -16.69
N THR A 567 -0.35 -15.47 -15.69
CA THR A 567 0.11 -16.72 -15.08
C THR A 567 -1.10 -17.48 -14.54
N ALA A 568 -1.14 -18.80 -14.74
CA ALA A 568 -2.17 -19.63 -14.15
C ALA A 568 -2.10 -19.56 -12.61
N ALA A 569 -3.24 -19.48 -11.94
CA ALA A 569 -3.31 -19.53 -10.49
C ALA A 569 -2.92 -20.95 -9.99
N PRO A 570 -2.26 -21.07 -8.82
CA PRO A 570 -1.76 -22.35 -8.32
C PRO A 570 -2.90 -23.31 -7.93
N THR A 571 -2.60 -24.61 -7.94
CA THR A 571 -3.50 -25.64 -7.39
C THR A 571 -3.49 -25.64 -5.86
N TRP A 572 -4.43 -26.35 -5.24
CA TRP A 572 -4.42 -26.55 -3.79
C TRP A 572 -3.18 -27.33 -3.31
N GLU A 573 -2.71 -28.32 -4.07
CA GLU A 573 -1.48 -29.06 -3.76
C GLU A 573 -0.26 -28.13 -3.76
N ASP A 574 -0.20 -27.17 -4.70
CA ASP A 574 0.82 -26.13 -4.71
C ASP A 574 0.72 -25.24 -3.45
N VAL A 575 -0.49 -24.89 -3.00
CA VAL A 575 -0.70 -24.10 -1.78
C VAL A 575 -0.24 -24.85 -0.52
N GLU A 576 -0.58 -26.14 -0.37
CA GLU A 576 -0.12 -26.97 0.74
C GLU A 576 1.42 -27.13 0.75
N ARG A 577 2.03 -27.25 -0.43
CA ARG A 577 3.50 -27.26 -0.61
C ARG A 577 4.14 -25.91 -0.28
N LEU A 578 3.46 -24.79 -0.56
CA LEU A 578 3.94 -23.44 -0.23
C LEU A 578 3.79 -23.10 1.26
N GLU A 579 2.70 -23.50 1.93
CA GLU A 579 2.55 -23.39 3.39
C GLU A 579 3.60 -24.20 4.17
N SER A 580 4.03 -25.32 3.60
CA SER A 580 5.13 -26.14 4.12
C SER A 580 6.52 -25.68 3.65
N THR A 581 6.65 -24.55 2.94
CA THR A 581 7.94 -24.00 2.47
C THR A 581 8.40 -22.81 3.33
N VAL A 582 9.69 -22.79 3.65
CA VAL A 582 10.40 -21.63 4.22
C VAL A 582 11.34 -21.06 3.17
N VAL A 583 11.29 -19.75 2.93
CA VAL A 583 12.26 -19.03 2.11
C VAL A 583 13.31 -18.41 3.02
N THR A 584 14.60 -18.69 2.79
CA THR A 584 15.71 -18.05 3.51
C THR A 584 16.39 -17.05 2.59
N LEU A 585 16.46 -15.79 3.01
CA LEU A 585 17.24 -14.73 2.37
C LEU A 585 18.54 -14.56 3.17
N ARG A 586 19.70 -14.81 2.56
CA ARG A 586 21.01 -14.51 3.15
C ARG A 586 21.43 -13.09 2.79
N LEU A 587 21.89 -12.36 3.80
CA LEU A 587 22.39 -10.98 3.71
C LEU A 587 23.88 -10.96 4.09
N ARG A 588 24.57 -9.86 3.80
CA ARG A 588 26.01 -9.75 4.09
C ARG A 588 26.34 -9.99 5.57
N GLY A 589 27.39 -10.78 5.80
CA GLY A 589 27.98 -11.03 7.12
C GLY A 589 27.21 -12.08 7.93
N ASP A 590 26.93 -13.24 7.31
CA ASP A 590 26.25 -14.41 7.90
C ASP A 590 24.83 -14.15 8.47
N ARG A 591 24.30 -12.95 8.28
CA ARG A 591 22.92 -12.57 8.62
C ARG A 591 21.94 -13.25 7.66
N SER A 592 20.78 -13.66 8.16
CA SER A 592 19.71 -14.19 7.32
C SER A 592 18.31 -13.87 7.85
N LEU A 593 17.34 -13.90 6.94
CA LEU A 593 15.92 -13.76 7.24
C LEU A 593 15.21 -15.05 6.82
N MET A 594 14.56 -15.74 7.75
CA MET A 594 13.74 -16.93 7.46
C MET A 594 12.27 -16.51 7.33
N LEU A 595 11.67 -16.71 6.16
CA LEU A 595 10.31 -16.30 5.82
C LEU A 595 9.39 -17.53 5.79
N ARG A 596 8.46 -17.60 6.75
CA ARG A 596 7.30 -18.49 6.70
C ARG A 596 6.24 -17.84 5.81
N LEU A 597 5.86 -18.53 4.74
CA LEU A 597 4.93 -18.04 3.73
C LEU A 597 3.47 -18.03 4.21
N TYR A 598 2.59 -17.41 3.43
CA TYR A 598 1.14 -17.32 3.68
C TYR A 598 0.32 -17.81 2.45
N GLY A 599 0.61 -19.02 1.97
CA GLY A 599 0.05 -19.56 0.73
C GLY A 599 -1.49 -19.63 0.70
N SER A 600 -2.13 -19.88 1.84
CA SER A 600 -3.59 -19.93 1.99
C SER A 600 -4.25 -18.55 1.98
N ASN A 601 -3.47 -17.48 2.15
CA ASN A 601 -3.94 -16.10 2.15
C ASN A 601 -3.64 -15.42 0.81
N ALA A 602 -2.45 -15.60 0.26
CA ALA A 602 -2.01 -14.98 -0.99
C ALA A 602 -1.42 -16.02 -1.97
N PRO A 603 -2.23 -17.00 -2.44
CA PRO A 603 -1.74 -18.11 -3.24
C PRO A 603 -0.99 -17.67 -4.51
N THR A 604 -1.53 -16.78 -5.33
CA THR A 604 -0.87 -16.37 -6.58
C THR A 604 0.42 -15.60 -6.32
N ALA A 605 0.43 -14.67 -5.35
CA ALA A 605 1.59 -13.86 -5.02
C ALA A 605 2.70 -14.68 -4.33
N VAL A 606 2.35 -15.63 -3.45
CA VAL A 606 3.31 -16.54 -2.82
C VAL A 606 3.90 -17.51 -3.83
N ALA A 607 3.09 -18.08 -4.73
CA ALA A 607 3.59 -18.95 -5.81
C ALA A 607 4.55 -18.19 -6.74
N ARG A 608 4.21 -16.95 -7.13
CA ARG A 608 5.08 -16.06 -7.92
C ARG A 608 6.39 -15.75 -7.18
N PHE A 609 6.35 -15.39 -5.90
CA PHE A 609 7.54 -15.10 -5.10
C PHE A 609 8.48 -16.31 -5.01
N VAL A 610 7.95 -17.50 -4.69
CA VAL A 610 8.75 -18.73 -4.61
C VAL A 610 9.31 -19.15 -5.97
N ALA A 611 8.55 -19.01 -7.06
CA ALA A 611 9.05 -19.28 -8.40
C ALA A 611 10.24 -18.38 -8.78
N GLN A 612 10.19 -17.08 -8.45
CA GLN A 612 11.32 -16.17 -8.67
C GLN A 612 12.54 -16.51 -7.80
N VAL A 613 12.33 -16.99 -6.57
CA VAL A 613 13.41 -17.48 -5.69
C VAL A 613 14.04 -18.75 -6.25
N GLN A 614 13.24 -19.71 -6.71
CA GLN A 614 13.69 -20.97 -7.31
C GLN A 614 14.41 -20.77 -8.65
N ALA A 615 13.98 -19.77 -9.45
CA ALA A 615 14.69 -19.33 -10.65
C ALA A 615 15.96 -18.51 -10.36
N GLY A 616 16.32 -18.30 -9.08
CA GLY A 616 17.51 -17.58 -8.65
C GLY A 616 17.47 -16.07 -8.89
N GLU A 617 16.35 -15.51 -9.35
CA GLU A 617 16.27 -14.10 -9.77
C GLU A 617 16.54 -13.10 -8.63
N TRP A 618 16.38 -13.55 -7.38
CA TRP A 618 16.55 -12.77 -6.15
C TRP A 618 18.00 -12.60 -5.71
N ASN A 619 18.91 -13.44 -6.22
CA ASN A 619 20.33 -13.38 -5.90
C ASN A 619 20.94 -12.08 -6.45
N GLY A 620 21.61 -11.31 -5.59
CA GLY A 620 22.17 -10.00 -5.94
C GLY A 620 21.15 -8.86 -6.01
N ARG A 621 19.86 -9.09 -5.75
CA ARG A 621 18.90 -7.99 -5.57
C ARG A 621 19.16 -7.25 -4.25
N THR A 622 18.67 -6.03 -4.13
CA THR A 622 18.93 -5.17 -2.96
C THR A 622 17.66 -4.67 -2.27
N PHE A 623 17.81 -4.29 -1.01
CA PHE A 623 16.90 -3.39 -0.32
C PHE A 623 17.23 -1.94 -0.69
N HIS A 624 16.57 -1.44 -1.73
CA HIS A 624 16.86 -0.12 -2.32
C HIS A 624 16.26 1.07 -1.57
N ARG A 625 15.36 0.81 -0.61
CA ARG A 625 14.72 1.85 0.21
C ARG A 625 14.53 1.37 1.65
N VAL A 626 14.92 2.20 2.60
CA VAL A 626 14.82 1.92 4.04
C VAL A 626 14.24 3.12 4.77
N GLU A 627 13.18 2.90 5.53
CA GLU A 627 12.43 3.94 6.25
C GLU A 627 12.31 3.53 7.73
N PRO A 628 13.29 3.88 8.60
CA PRO A 628 13.34 3.36 9.97
C PRO A 628 12.09 3.72 10.80
N GLY A 629 11.43 2.68 11.31
CA GLY A 629 10.12 2.81 11.95
C GLY A 629 8.94 2.96 10.97
N PHE A 630 9.10 2.54 9.72
CA PHE A 630 8.02 2.22 8.78
C PHE A 630 8.30 0.88 8.09
N VAL A 631 9.04 0.85 6.98
CA VAL A 631 9.34 -0.38 6.20
C VAL A 631 10.76 -0.37 5.60
N VAL A 632 11.27 -1.56 5.34
CA VAL A 632 12.34 -1.83 4.35
C VAL A 632 11.66 -2.25 3.04
N GLN A 633 12.14 -1.82 1.88
CA GLN A 633 11.61 -2.18 0.56
C GLN A 633 12.74 -2.62 -0.38
N GLY A 634 12.51 -3.66 -1.18
CA GLY A 634 13.53 -4.26 -2.02
C GLY A 634 13.02 -5.33 -2.97
N GLY A 635 13.96 -6.05 -3.57
CA GLY A 635 13.63 -7.15 -4.48
C GLY A 635 13.33 -6.73 -5.92
N SER A 636 13.66 -5.50 -6.33
CA SER A 636 13.71 -5.13 -7.74
C SER A 636 15.08 -5.41 -8.38
N PRO A 637 15.14 -5.73 -9.68
CA PRO A 637 16.38 -5.67 -10.45
C PRO A 637 16.99 -4.25 -10.42
N ALA A 638 18.32 -4.17 -10.38
CA ALA A 638 19.08 -2.92 -10.45
C ALA A 638 18.67 -1.80 -9.47
N ALA A 639 18.02 -2.14 -8.34
CA ALA A 639 17.53 -1.17 -7.34
C ALA A 639 16.53 -0.13 -7.90
N ASN A 640 15.74 -0.50 -8.91
CA ASN A 640 14.86 0.39 -9.67
C ASN A 640 13.37 0.02 -9.48
N GLU A 641 12.51 0.99 -9.16
CA GLU A 641 11.11 0.72 -8.77
C GLU A 641 10.21 0.27 -9.95
N TYR A 642 10.69 0.39 -11.19
CA TYR A 642 9.93 0.11 -12.43
C TYR A 642 10.42 -1.15 -13.15
N ALA A 643 11.53 -1.73 -12.69
CA ALA A 643 12.21 -2.88 -13.31
C ALA A 643 11.62 -4.26 -12.94
N GLY A 644 10.52 -4.32 -12.18
CA GLY A 644 9.83 -5.56 -11.76
C GLY A 644 9.33 -6.45 -12.89
N ALA A 645 8.79 -7.63 -12.55
CA ALA A 645 8.39 -8.63 -13.55
C ALA A 645 7.21 -8.14 -14.41
N ALA A 646 7.22 -8.54 -15.70
CA ALA A 646 6.53 -7.83 -16.78
C ALA A 646 5.02 -7.65 -16.62
N ALA A 647 4.31 -8.61 -16.03
CA ALA A 647 2.88 -8.53 -15.76
C ALA A 647 2.60 -8.26 -14.27
N PHE A 648 1.54 -7.53 -13.96
CA PHE A 648 1.12 -7.26 -12.59
C PHE A 648 0.36 -8.45 -11.97
N ALA A 649 0.57 -8.68 -10.67
CA ALA A 649 -0.26 -9.56 -9.86
C ALA A 649 -1.53 -8.83 -9.39
N ARG A 650 -2.63 -9.59 -9.24
CA ARG A 650 -3.80 -9.13 -8.48
C ARG A 650 -3.44 -8.98 -7.01
N ASP A 651 -4.14 -8.08 -6.32
CA ASP A 651 -4.05 -7.98 -4.88
C ASP A 651 -4.82 -9.11 -4.18
N GLU A 652 -4.17 -9.73 -3.22
CA GLU A 652 -4.68 -10.82 -2.40
C GLU A 652 -4.84 -10.35 -0.94
N PHE A 653 -5.59 -9.26 -0.76
CA PHE A 653 -5.97 -8.75 0.56
C PHE A 653 -6.66 -9.84 1.42
N SER A 654 -6.37 -9.88 2.72
CA SER A 654 -6.97 -10.82 3.67
C SER A 654 -6.95 -10.25 5.09
N SER A 655 -7.57 -10.94 6.05
CA SER A 655 -7.65 -10.58 7.48
C SER A 655 -6.30 -10.55 8.25
N LEU A 656 -5.18 -10.79 7.57
CA LEU A 656 -3.83 -10.58 8.11
C LEU A 656 -3.49 -9.08 8.19
N SER A 657 -2.69 -8.71 9.19
CA SER A 657 -2.37 -7.32 9.51
C SER A 657 -0.86 -7.12 9.62
N HIS A 658 -0.39 -5.96 9.17
CA HIS A 658 1.00 -5.60 8.94
C HIS A 658 1.73 -5.30 10.27
N VAL A 659 1.99 -6.32 11.08
CA VAL A 659 2.88 -6.23 12.25
C VAL A 659 4.35 -6.12 11.84
N ARG A 660 5.20 -5.65 12.75
CA ARG A 660 6.66 -5.80 12.62
C ARG A 660 7.01 -7.25 12.23
N GLY A 661 7.84 -7.41 11.20
CA GLY A 661 8.29 -8.70 10.69
C GLY A 661 7.40 -9.36 9.63
N THR A 662 6.22 -8.82 9.27
CA THR A 662 5.51 -9.33 8.07
C THR A 662 6.06 -8.74 6.78
N VAL A 663 5.97 -9.54 5.72
CA VAL A 663 6.44 -9.23 4.37
C VAL A 663 5.24 -9.07 3.44
N GLY A 664 5.14 -7.90 2.79
CA GLY A 664 4.09 -7.59 1.81
C GLY A 664 4.63 -7.31 0.42
N ILE A 665 3.75 -7.37 -0.58
CA ILE A 665 4.05 -6.98 -1.97
C ILE A 665 3.95 -5.45 -2.10
N SER A 666 4.96 -4.83 -2.70
CA SER A 666 4.92 -3.41 -3.06
C SER A 666 4.02 -3.21 -4.29
N THR A 667 3.17 -2.19 -4.27
CA THR A 667 2.25 -1.85 -5.35
C THR A 667 2.25 -0.34 -5.61
N ARG A 668 1.86 0.06 -6.83
CA ARG A 668 1.68 1.46 -7.27
C ARG A 668 0.19 1.85 -7.36
N GLY A 669 -0.68 1.05 -6.74
CA GLY A 669 -2.14 1.12 -6.85
C GLY A 669 -2.77 -0.29 -6.88
N PRO A 670 -4.10 -0.40 -6.90
CA PRO A 670 -4.78 -1.70 -6.91
C PRO A 670 -4.38 -2.57 -8.09
N ASP A 671 -4.10 -3.86 -7.84
CA ASP A 671 -3.70 -4.86 -8.83
C ASP A 671 -2.45 -4.46 -9.66
N THR A 672 -1.42 -3.88 -9.00
CA THR A 672 -0.14 -3.49 -9.62
C THR A 672 1.12 -4.12 -8.99
N GLY A 673 0.97 -5.27 -8.31
CA GLY A 673 2.12 -5.93 -7.68
C GLY A 673 3.10 -6.50 -8.70
N ASP A 674 4.32 -5.95 -8.81
CA ASP A 674 5.30 -6.38 -9.82
C ASP A 674 6.35 -7.41 -9.32
N GLY A 675 6.32 -7.75 -8.04
CA GLY A 675 7.20 -8.74 -7.40
C GLY A 675 8.20 -8.14 -6.40
N GLN A 676 8.28 -6.82 -6.30
CA GLN A 676 8.96 -6.15 -5.18
C GLN A 676 8.27 -6.46 -3.84
N ILE A 677 9.06 -6.58 -2.78
CA ILE A 677 8.56 -6.79 -1.41
C ILE A 677 8.91 -5.62 -0.49
N PHE A 678 8.14 -5.49 0.59
CA PHE A 678 8.52 -4.70 1.74
C PHE A 678 8.39 -5.50 3.04
N ILE A 679 9.22 -5.16 4.03
CA ILE A 679 9.28 -5.76 5.37
C ILE A 679 8.86 -4.68 6.37
N ASN A 680 7.87 -4.97 7.21
CA ASN A 680 7.41 -4.03 8.23
C ASN A 680 8.39 -3.94 9.40
N LEU A 681 8.90 -2.74 9.69
CA LEU A 681 9.80 -2.49 10.84
C LEU A 681 9.04 -2.21 12.15
N VAL A 682 7.77 -1.82 12.06
CA VAL A 682 6.83 -1.56 13.17
C VAL A 682 5.43 -2.02 12.80
N ASP A 683 4.47 -1.96 13.72
CA ASP A 683 3.07 -2.26 13.43
C ASP A 683 2.44 -1.16 12.56
N ASN A 684 2.15 -1.49 11.30
CA ASN A 684 1.71 -0.59 10.24
C ASN A 684 0.23 -0.82 9.85
N ALA A 685 -0.70 -0.77 10.81
CA ALA A 685 -2.13 -1.06 10.59
C ALA A 685 -2.86 -0.18 9.54
N ARG A 686 -2.17 0.86 9.03
CA ARG A 686 -2.56 1.67 7.86
C ARG A 686 -2.39 0.98 6.51
N LEU A 687 -1.63 -0.12 6.45
CA LEU A 687 -1.38 -0.91 5.23
C LEU A 687 -2.33 -2.11 5.10
N ASP A 688 -2.88 -2.58 6.23
CA ASP A 688 -3.90 -3.63 6.30
C ASP A 688 -5.02 -3.35 5.30
N PHE A 689 -5.32 -4.35 4.47
CA PHE A 689 -6.35 -4.31 3.41
C PHE A 689 -6.09 -3.36 2.23
N GLY A 690 -4.95 -2.65 2.23
CA GLY A 690 -4.43 -1.93 1.06
C GLY A 690 -3.24 -2.61 0.37
N PHE A 691 -2.63 -3.61 1.01
CA PHE A 691 -1.48 -4.34 0.48
C PHE A 691 -1.59 -5.85 0.75
N THR A 692 -1.03 -6.64 -0.17
CA THR A 692 -0.98 -8.10 -0.08
C THR A 692 0.15 -8.56 0.86
N LEU A 693 -0.12 -9.47 1.79
CA LEU A 693 0.89 -10.09 2.67
C LEU A 693 1.24 -11.50 2.18
N VAL A 694 2.53 -11.79 2.01
CA VAL A 694 3.03 -13.08 1.47
C VAL A 694 3.84 -13.90 2.47
N ALA A 695 4.40 -13.28 3.52
CA ALA A 695 5.14 -14.02 4.55
C ALA A 695 5.19 -13.31 5.92
N SER A 696 5.69 -14.03 6.91
CA SER A 696 6.22 -13.51 8.18
C SER A 696 7.64 -14.01 8.40
N ILE A 697 8.52 -13.12 8.87
CA ILE A 697 9.85 -13.50 9.34
C ILE A 697 9.71 -14.28 10.65
N VAL A 698 10.49 -15.35 10.77
CA VAL A 698 10.61 -16.19 11.96
C VAL A 698 12.08 -16.24 12.39
N GLY A 699 12.32 -16.45 13.69
CA GLY A 699 13.66 -16.28 14.27
C GLY A 699 13.88 -14.86 14.78
N ASP A 700 15.10 -14.35 14.64
CA ASP A 700 15.45 -13.03 15.17
C ASP A 700 14.91 -11.88 14.29
N LEU A 701 14.26 -10.92 14.93
CA LEU A 701 13.76 -9.69 14.32
C LEU A 701 14.71 -8.50 14.55
N SER A 702 15.91 -8.67 15.11
CA SER A 702 16.93 -7.61 15.14
C SER A 702 17.48 -7.31 13.75
N VAL A 703 17.72 -8.36 12.94
CA VAL A 703 18.37 -8.30 11.62
C VAL A 703 17.73 -7.30 10.65
N ILE A 704 16.42 -7.04 10.75
CA ILE A 704 15.71 -6.09 9.89
C ILE A 704 15.96 -4.61 10.24
N ASP A 705 16.41 -4.32 11.46
CA ASP A 705 16.79 -2.96 11.89
C ASP A 705 18.20 -2.59 11.41
N ASP A 706 19.07 -3.57 11.16
CA ASP A 706 20.43 -3.40 10.61
C ASP A 706 20.48 -3.37 9.07
N ILE A 707 19.33 -3.36 8.37
CA ILE A 707 19.28 -3.28 6.91
C ILE A 707 19.52 -1.83 6.46
N LEU A 708 20.55 -1.62 5.63
CA LEU A 708 20.87 -0.32 5.03
C LEU A 708 20.40 -0.19 3.58
N GLU A 709 20.34 1.04 3.06
CA GLU A 709 20.08 1.29 1.63
C GLU A 709 21.15 0.57 0.79
N GLY A 710 20.73 -0.24 -0.17
CA GLY A 710 21.64 -1.05 -0.99
C GLY A 710 22.21 -2.29 -0.31
N GLU A 711 21.67 -2.72 0.84
CA GLU A 711 21.94 -4.05 1.41
C GLU A 711 21.63 -5.14 0.38
N VAL A 712 22.50 -6.16 0.28
CA VAL A 712 22.47 -7.16 -0.80
C VAL A 712 21.91 -8.47 -0.28
N ILE A 713 20.95 -9.03 -1.02
CA ILE A 713 20.49 -10.41 -0.85
C ILE A 713 21.48 -11.30 -1.57
N GLU A 714 22.46 -11.84 -0.85
CA GLU A 714 23.57 -12.63 -1.41
C GLU A 714 23.06 -13.95 -2.01
N SER A 715 22.05 -14.56 -1.36
CA SER A 715 21.27 -15.66 -1.96
C SER A 715 19.86 -15.74 -1.38
N ALA A 716 18.92 -16.24 -2.17
CA ALA A 716 17.59 -16.63 -1.72
C ALA A 716 17.36 -18.12 -2.02
N VAL A 717 16.85 -18.88 -1.05
CA VAL A 717 16.59 -20.33 -1.20
C VAL A 717 15.22 -20.68 -0.63
N ALA A 718 14.41 -21.43 -1.38
CA ALA A 718 13.15 -21.99 -0.92
C ALA A 718 13.35 -23.46 -0.49
N THR A 719 12.97 -23.82 0.72
CA THR A 719 13.21 -25.13 1.33
C THR A 719 11.95 -25.71 1.99
N PRO A 720 11.66 -27.01 1.84
CA PRO A 720 10.62 -27.67 2.63
C PRO A 720 10.94 -27.64 4.12
N ARG A 721 9.93 -27.34 4.95
CA ARG A 721 10.05 -27.21 6.39
C ARG A 721 10.31 -28.57 7.03
N GLY A 722 11.54 -28.78 7.49
CA GLY A 722 11.99 -30.07 8.04
C GLY A 722 12.87 -30.88 7.09
N ALA A 723 13.23 -30.33 5.93
CA ALA A 723 14.46 -30.74 5.24
C ALA A 723 15.68 -30.41 6.13
N PRO A 724 16.75 -31.24 6.11
CA PRO A 724 17.97 -31.03 6.90
C PRO A 724 18.86 -29.90 6.38
#